data_AF-A0AAZ3QZH1-F1
#
_entry.id   AF-A0AAZ3QZH1-F1
#
_cell.length_a   1.000
_cell.length_b   1.000
_cell.length_c   1.000
_cell.angle_alpha   90.00
_cell.angle_beta   90.00
_cell.angle_gamma   90.00
#
_symmetry.space_group_name_H-M   'P 1'
#
loop_
_entity.id
_entity.type
_entity.pdbx_description
1 polymer ?
#
loop_
_entity_poly.entity_id
_entity_poly.type
_entity_poly.pdbx_seq_one_letter_code
_entity_poly.pdbx_strand_id
1 'polypeptide(L)'
;MKPFPSLLALELCLMFIQPALSTQESLGGPFIHSSIEEAKRLVDEAYKYSREKSLERVRGQSIRPSDILRLLKQPARDTRSAVRSADYLENTLRLIHEKVHRTHRLHKRSLNATDLLTPQELDTIARVTGCAARVSKPSCRNIPNINKYRTATSVCNNLKSPRLGASNTPFTRWLPAQYDDGVSRPKSWDPNRSFNNFVLPLVREVSNRILATNDASVESDREFTHMVTIFGQWNDHDLTFTPSSPSIRAFSNGLDCDESCERSEPCFPIQIPLNDPRLPTGPDSCIPVFRSAPVCGTGKSAFNFGDMANRREQINALNAFLDLGQVYGSEEGLARDLRDLTNDGGLLRINKEFTDNGREFLPFTDVKGNMCATRRRITNDTNAKEVPCFVAGDVRVDENIALTSIHTMFLREHNRLAGALLRLNPHWDSETLYQEARKIMGAYTQVFVFRDYLPHIVGPDTMARQLGRYPGYNKTIDPSIANVFATAAYRFAHLAIQPTLSRLDINNKENPMFPSVPLFKAFFTPWRLVFEGGIDPLIRGLVGHPAKLNTQNHMMVDALREKLFQFINHLALDLGSLNMQRGRDHGLPDYNAWRKFCGLSTPSNLGELAVVLNNTDLAFRLLQLYGTPDNIDVWMGGVAEPFVHRGRVGPLFACLIATQFQKIRQGDRLWYENPGVFTSAQRKALKNVSLAQIICDNTGITAVSRDPFLIPEGGNTPIKCNNIQQLNLSAWKDSTSTADQEQQENSDQDNEI
;
A
#
# COMPACT_ATOMS: atom_id res chain seq x y z
N MET A 1 22.96 -89.61 7.64
CA MET A 1 21.61 -89.16 7.25
C MET A 1 21.66 -88.75 5.79
N LYS A 2 20.89 -89.45 4.94
CA LYS A 2 20.74 -89.26 3.49
C LYS A 2 19.67 -88.17 3.19
N PRO A 3 19.58 -87.68 1.93
CA PRO A 3 19.02 -86.37 1.54
C PRO A 3 17.67 -86.41 0.76
N PHE A 4 17.19 -85.21 0.35
CA PHE A 4 16.11 -84.87 -0.64
C PHE A 4 14.62 -84.98 -0.16
N PRO A 5 13.61 -84.43 -0.89
CA PRO A 5 13.17 -83.02 -1.07
C PRO A 5 11.62 -82.87 -0.97
N SER A 6 11.01 -81.72 -1.36
CA SER A 6 9.66 -81.53 -2.02
C SER A 6 9.11 -80.11 -1.74
N LEU A 7 8.79 -79.25 -2.72
CA LEU A 7 7.70 -79.21 -3.72
C LEU A 7 6.32 -78.75 -3.18
N LEU A 8 5.68 -77.87 -3.98
CA LEU A 8 4.30 -77.32 -3.94
C LEU A 8 4.06 -76.15 -2.96
N ALA A 9 3.55 -74.98 -3.35
CA ALA A 9 2.51 -74.72 -4.35
C ALA A 9 2.69 -73.38 -5.09
N LEU A 10 2.58 -73.44 -6.42
CA LEU A 10 2.25 -72.34 -7.32
C LEU A 10 0.86 -72.69 -7.88
N GLU A 11 -0.15 -71.87 -7.60
CA GLU A 11 -1.26 -71.50 -8.49
C GLU A 11 -2.35 -70.75 -7.70
N LEU A 12 -2.93 -69.73 -8.36
CA LEU A 12 -4.02 -68.81 -7.94
C LEU A 12 -3.61 -67.45 -7.36
N CYS A 13 -3.17 -66.55 -8.24
CA CYS A 13 -3.70 -65.18 -8.32
C CYS A 13 -3.23 -64.50 -9.62
N LEU A 14 -3.84 -64.90 -10.74
CA LEU A 14 -4.01 -64.02 -11.89
C LEU A 14 -5.32 -63.26 -11.68
N MET A 15 -5.32 -61.99 -12.10
CA MET A 15 -6.38 -60.97 -12.02
C MET A 15 -6.38 -60.12 -10.75
N PHE A 16 -5.53 -59.09 -10.74
CA PHE A 16 -5.91 -57.67 -10.56
C PHE A 16 -4.67 -56.81 -10.85
N ILE A 17 -4.21 -56.79 -12.10
CA ILE A 17 -3.36 -55.69 -12.58
C ILE A 17 -4.34 -54.55 -12.87
N GLN A 18 -4.45 -53.60 -11.94
CA GLN A 18 -5.01 -52.30 -12.26
C GLN A 18 -4.11 -51.68 -13.34
N PRO A 19 -4.65 -51.14 -14.45
CA PRO A 19 -3.84 -50.41 -15.39
C PRO A 19 -3.32 -49.16 -14.66
N ALA A 20 -2.01 -49.03 -14.56
CA ALA A 20 -1.39 -47.74 -14.31
C ALA A 20 -1.95 -46.78 -15.37
N LEU A 21 -2.60 -45.69 -14.92
CA LEU A 21 -3.11 -44.64 -15.80
C LEU A 21 -2.00 -44.25 -16.77
N SER A 22 -2.25 -44.45 -18.07
CA SER A 22 -1.36 -43.98 -19.11
C SER A 22 -1.21 -42.47 -18.99
N THR A 23 0.04 -42.02 -19.01
CA THR A 23 0.43 -40.61 -19.13
C THR A 23 0.05 -40.07 -20.51
N GLN A 24 -1.24 -39.81 -20.81
CA GLN A 24 -1.68 -38.93 -21.92
C GLN A 24 -3.21 -38.75 -22.13
N GLU A 25 -4.09 -38.98 -21.15
CA GLU A 25 -5.50 -38.58 -21.32
C GLU A 25 -5.68 -37.08 -20.99
N SER A 26 -5.77 -36.25 -22.04
CA SER A 26 -6.21 -34.85 -21.92
C SER A 26 -7.65 -34.80 -21.43
N LEU A 27 -7.96 -33.86 -20.52
CA LEU A 27 -9.33 -33.62 -20.05
C LEU A 27 -10.27 -33.16 -21.17
N GLY A 28 -9.70 -32.68 -22.29
CA GLY A 28 -10.39 -32.28 -23.51
C GLY A 28 -10.77 -30.81 -23.54
N GLY A 29 -10.59 -30.17 -24.70
CA GLY A 29 -10.88 -28.74 -24.91
C GLY A 29 -12.28 -28.27 -24.44
N PRO A 30 -13.37 -29.01 -24.71
CA PRO A 30 -14.71 -28.65 -24.22
C PRO A 30 -14.84 -28.63 -22.69
N PHE A 31 -14.19 -29.57 -21.99
CA PHE A 31 -14.21 -29.63 -20.53
C PHE A 31 -13.49 -28.42 -19.92
N ILE A 32 -12.31 -28.08 -20.45
CA ILE A 32 -11.55 -26.91 -20.03
C ILE A 32 -12.34 -25.63 -20.28
N HIS A 33 -12.87 -25.45 -21.48
CA HIS A 33 -13.63 -24.25 -21.85
C HIS A 33 -14.88 -24.07 -20.99
N SER A 34 -15.63 -25.14 -20.74
CA SER A 34 -16.82 -25.07 -19.86
C SER A 34 -16.45 -24.69 -18.42
N SER A 35 -15.30 -25.14 -17.92
CA SER A 35 -14.83 -24.81 -16.57
C SER A 35 -14.36 -23.35 -16.47
N ILE A 36 -13.73 -22.82 -17.52
CA ILE A 36 -13.36 -21.40 -17.60
C ILE A 36 -14.60 -20.50 -17.62
N GLU A 37 -15.59 -20.80 -18.46
CA GLU A 37 -16.80 -19.98 -18.56
C GLU A 37 -17.63 -20.02 -17.27
N GLU A 38 -17.71 -21.17 -16.61
CA GLU A 38 -18.32 -21.27 -15.29
C GLU A 38 -17.56 -20.46 -14.22
N ALA A 39 -16.23 -20.53 -14.20
CA ALA A 39 -15.41 -19.73 -13.27
C ALA A 39 -15.60 -18.22 -13.50
N LYS A 40 -15.59 -17.78 -14.76
CA LYS A 40 -15.82 -16.38 -15.12
C LYS A 40 -17.19 -15.91 -14.67
N ARG A 41 -18.23 -16.71 -14.91
CA ARG A 41 -19.60 -16.42 -14.46
C ARG A 41 -19.68 -16.28 -12.95
N LEU A 42 -19.11 -17.21 -12.17
CA LEU A 42 -19.12 -17.17 -10.70
C LEU A 42 -18.43 -15.92 -10.16
N VAL A 43 -17.24 -15.60 -10.67
CA VAL A 43 -16.48 -14.41 -10.25
C VAL A 43 -17.24 -13.13 -10.60
N ASP A 44 -17.82 -13.06 -11.80
CA ASP A 44 -18.53 -11.89 -12.30
C ASP A 44 -19.83 -11.63 -11.55
N GLU A 45 -20.60 -12.68 -11.27
CA GLU A 45 -21.80 -12.60 -10.44
C GLU A 45 -21.46 -12.14 -9.01
N ALA A 46 -20.40 -12.69 -8.40
CA ALA A 46 -19.96 -12.31 -7.06
C ALA A 46 -19.48 -10.85 -6.99
N TYR A 47 -18.71 -10.40 -7.99
CA TYR A 47 -18.27 -9.00 -8.10
C TYR A 47 -19.45 -8.05 -8.31
N LYS A 48 -20.39 -8.41 -9.19
CA LYS A 48 -21.59 -7.63 -9.46
C LYS A 48 -22.42 -7.48 -8.18
N TYR A 49 -22.71 -8.59 -7.49
CA TYR A 49 -23.39 -8.58 -6.20
C TYR A 49 -22.70 -7.65 -5.20
N SER A 50 -21.38 -7.80 -5.05
CA SER A 50 -20.58 -7.02 -4.10
C SER A 50 -20.64 -5.53 -4.39
N ARG A 51 -20.61 -5.14 -5.67
CA ARG A 51 -20.73 -3.75 -6.11
C ARG A 51 -22.14 -3.20 -5.87
N GLU A 52 -23.18 -3.94 -6.24
CA GLU A 52 -24.58 -3.54 -6.04
C GLU A 52 -24.87 -3.36 -4.54
N LYS A 53 -24.47 -4.31 -3.69
CA LYS A 53 -24.61 -4.20 -2.23
C LYS A 53 -23.83 -3.01 -1.65
N SER A 54 -22.62 -2.74 -2.15
CA SER A 54 -21.87 -1.53 -1.73
C SER A 54 -22.66 -0.27 -2.05
N LEU A 55 -23.18 -0.16 -3.27
CA LEU A 55 -23.91 1.03 -3.72
C LEU A 55 -25.23 1.19 -2.97
N GLU A 56 -25.95 0.09 -2.71
CA GLU A 56 -27.15 0.09 -1.86
C GLU A 56 -26.84 0.62 -0.45
N ARG A 57 -25.80 0.08 0.21
CA ARG A 57 -25.41 0.48 1.58
C ARG A 57 -24.97 1.95 1.63
N VAL A 58 -24.23 2.41 0.63
CA VAL A 58 -23.81 3.83 0.52
C VAL A 58 -25.01 4.76 0.32
N ARG A 59 -26.00 4.36 -0.48
CA ARG A 59 -27.21 5.18 -0.73
C ARG A 59 -28.19 5.16 0.44
N GLY A 60 -28.33 4.03 1.14
CA GLY A 60 -29.30 3.83 2.21
C GLY A 60 -28.88 4.35 3.58
N GLN A 61 -27.77 5.10 3.69
CA GLN A 61 -27.20 5.60 4.96
C GLN A 61 -26.86 4.50 6.00
N SER A 62 -26.81 3.24 5.59
CA SER A 62 -26.55 2.05 6.44
C SER A 62 -25.12 1.53 6.34
N ILE A 63 -24.16 2.41 6.01
CA ILE A 63 -22.75 2.04 5.80
C ILE A 63 -22.12 1.51 7.11
N ARG A 64 -21.44 0.34 7.06
CA ARG A 64 -20.62 -0.18 8.16
C ARG A 64 -19.13 0.20 7.99
N PRO A 65 -18.34 0.29 9.06
CA PRO A 65 -16.88 0.50 8.99
C PRO A 65 -16.16 -0.45 8.02
N SER A 66 -16.61 -1.71 7.96
CA SER A 66 -16.11 -2.69 6.98
C SER A 66 -16.44 -2.30 5.53
N ASP A 67 -17.57 -1.66 5.27
CA ASP A 67 -17.93 -1.15 3.94
C ASP A 67 -17.01 0.01 3.52
N ILE A 68 -16.67 0.92 4.45
CA ILE A 68 -15.69 2.00 4.18
C ILE A 68 -14.33 1.41 3.85
N LEU A 69 -13.80 0.53 4.73
CA LEU A 69 -12.50 -0.09 4.51
C LEU A 69 -12.47 -0.84 3.18
N ARG A 70 -13.57 -1.53 2.84
CA ARG A 70 -13.72 -2.21 1.56
C ARG A 70 -13.68 -1.23 0.41
N LEU A 71 -14.51 -0.18 0.41
CA LEU A 71 -14.54 0.84 -0.66
C LEU A 71 -13.17 1.48 -0.88
N LEU A 72 -12.46 1.78 0.21
CA LEU A 72 -11.10 2.32 0.19
C LEU A 72 -10.08 1.34 -0.44
N LYS A 73 -10.28 0.04 -0.24
CA LYS A 73 -9.37 -1.04 -0.69
C LYS A 73 -9.87 -1.76 -1.95
N GLN A 74 -10.96 -1.32 -2.56
CA GLN A 74 -11.49 -1.91 -3.79
C GLN A 74 -10.54 -1.61 -4.95
N PRO A 75 -10.18 -2.61 -5.78
CA PRO A 75 -9.39 -2.34 -6.96
C PRO A 75 -10.22 -1.59 -8.02
N ALA A 76 -9.56 -0.64 -8.69
CA ALA A 76 -10.12 0.18 -9.75
C ALA A 76 -9.37 -0.06 -11.07
N ARG A 77 -9.95 0.39 -12.19
CA ARG A 77 -9.28 0.50 -13.49
C ARG A 77 -8.48 -0.78 -13.88
N ASP A 78 -7.21 -0.67 -14.25
CA ASP A 78 -6.38 -1.80 -14.66
C ASP A 78 -6.06 -2.74 -13.49
N THR A 79 -5.91 -2.21 -12.27
CA THR A 79 -5.76 -3.03 -11.06
C THR A 79 -6.93 -4.01 -10.93
N ARG A 80 -8.17 -3.56 -11.17
CA ARG A 80 -9.36 -4.45 -11.14
C ARG A 80 -9.26 -5.55 -12.17
N SER A 81 -8.80 -5.24 -13.38
CA SER A 81 -8.60 -6.22 -14.44
C SER A 81 -7.51 -7.23 -14.07
N ALA A 82 -6.43 -6.80 -13.43
CA ALA A 82 -5.36 -7.69 -12.95
C ALA A 82 -5.86 -8.68 -11.88
N VAL A 83 -6.58 -8.17 -10.88
CA VAL A 83 -7.16 -9.00 -9.80
C VAL A 83 -8.21 -9.97 -10.35
N ARG A 84 -9.09 -9.50 -11.25
CA ARG A 84 -10.13 -10.35 -11.85
C ARG A 84 -9.52 -11.50 -12.67
N SER A 85 -8.45 -11.25 -13.42
CA SER A 85 -7.73 -12.32 -14.13
C SER A 85 -7.18 -13.39 -13.17
N ALA A 86 -6.63 -12.98 -12.03
CA ALA A 86 -6.13 -13.93 -11.02
C ALA A 86 -7.28 -14.76 -10.42
N ASP A 87 -8.41 -14.13 -10.08
CA ASP A 87 -9.59 -14.81 -9.53
C ASP A 87 -10.22 -15.78 -10.55
N TYR A 88 -10.25 -15.43 -11.84
CA TYR A 88 -10.70 -16.34 -12.91
C TYR A 88 -9.81 -17.58 -12.99
N LEU A 89 -8.50 -17.40 -12.93
CA LEU A 89 -7.54 -18.50 -13.02
C LEU A 89 -7.67 -19.43 -11.80
N GLU A 90 -7.69 -18.87 -10.59
CA GLU A 90 -7.80 -19.66 -9.36
C GLU A 90 -9.12 -20.44 -9.29
N ASN A 91 -10.24 -19.81 -9.66
CA ASN A 91 -11.54 -20.50 -9.69
C ASN A 91 -11.65 -21.54 -10.81
N THR A 92 -11.00 -21.32 -11.95
CA THR A 92 -10.93 -22.32 -13.03
C THR A 92 -10.25 -23.60 -12.54
N LEU A 93 -9.07 -23.45 -11.92
CA LEU A 93 -8.31 -24.59 -11.37
C LEU A 93 -9.07 -25.30 -10.25
N ARG A 94 -9.75 -24.54 -9.39
CA ARG A 94 -10.63 -25.11 -8.35
C ARG A 94 -11.75 -25.95 -8.96
N LEU A 95 -12.47 -25.43 -9.95
CA LEU A 95 -13.58 -26.14 -10.60
C LEU A 95 -13.10 -27.40 -11.33
N ILE A 96 -11.95 -27.34 -12.02
CA ILE A 96 -11.35 -28.51 -12.66
C ILE A 96 -11.08 -29.61 -11.62
N HIS A 97 -10.42 -29.24 -10.52
CA HIS A 97 -10.14 -30.18 -9.43
C HIS A 97 -11.42 -30.79 -8.84
N GLU A 98 -12.43 -29.98 -8.54
CA GLU A 98 -13.70 -30.44 -8.00
C GLU A 98 -14.45 -31.37 -8.97
N LYS A 99 -14.51 -31.03 -10.26
CA LYS A 99 -15.17 -31.83 -11.29
C LYS A 99 -14.48 -33.17 -11.49
N VAL A 100 -13.15 -33.19 -11.60
CA VAL A 100 -12.37 -34.44 -11.76
C VAL A 100 -12.57 -35.37 -10.56
N HIS A 101 -12.51 -34.84 -9.33
CA HIS A 101 -12.78 -35.66 -8.14
C HIS A 101 -14.20 -36.22 -8.09
N ARG A 102 -15.21 -35.47 -8.54
CA ARG A 102 -16.59 -35.97 -8.63
C ARG A 102 -16.77 -37.05 -9.69
N THR A 103 -16.19 -36.86 -10.88
CA THR A 103 -16.38 -37.74 -12.03
C THR A 103 -15.61 -39.07 -11.88
N HIS A 104 -14.38 -39.05 -11.36
CA HIS A 104 -13.51 -40.23 -11.34
C HIS A 104 -13.50 -41.01 -10.01
N ARG A 105 -14.29 -40.61 -9.00
CA ARG A 105 -14.29 -41.22 -7.64
C ARG A 105 -12.89 -41.39 -7.03
N LEU A 106 -11.91 -40.57 -7.44
CA LEU A 106 -10.54 -40.63 -6.96
C LEU A 106 -10.47 -40.09 -5.53
N HIS A 107 -9.72 -40.76 -4.65
CA HIS A 107 -9.54 -40.35 -3.25
C HIS A 107 -9.10 -38.87 -3.16
N LYS A 108 -9.77 -38.08 -2.31
CA LYS A 108 -9.60 -36.63 -2.08
C LYS A 108 -8.18 -36.13 -1.74
N ARG A 109 -7.17 -37.00 -1.66
CA ARG A 109 -5.86 -36.71 -1.06
C ARG A 109 -4.64 -36.75 -2.00
N SER A 110 -4.76 -37.08 -3.30
CA SER A 110 -3.55 -37.43 -4.07
C SER A 110 -3.24 -36.63 -5.36
N LEU A 111 -4.07 -35.69 -5.84
CA LEU A 111 -3.82 -35.04 -7.14
C LEU A 111 -4.10 -33.54 -7.09
N ASN A 112 -3.12 -32.71 -7.46
CA ASN A 112 -3.35 -31.29 -7.68
C ASN A 112 -4.07 -31.09 -9.03
N ALA A 113 -4.88 -30.03 -9.15
CA ALA A 113 -5.64 -29.73 -10.38
C ALA A 113 -4.75 -29.70 -11.62
N THR A 114 -3.52 -29.25 -11.42
CA THR A 114 -2.51 -28.99 -12.44
C THR A 114 -1.75 -30.24 -12.85
N ASP A 115 -1.70 -31.26 -12.00
CA ASP A 115 -1.10 -32.56 -12.32
C ASP A 115 -1.94 -33.31 -13.38
N LEU A 116 -3.19 -32.86 -13.59
CA LEU A 116 -4.16 -33.43 -14.51
C LEU A 116 -4.24 -32.67 -15.85
N LEU A 117 -3.49 -31.57 -16.00
CA LEU A 117 -3.57 -30.68 -17.15
C LEU A 117 -2.29 -30.76 -17.99
N THR A 118 -2.46 -30.84 -19.31
CA THR A 118 -1.34 -30.74 -20.25
C THR A 118 -0.80 -29.30 -20.29
N PRO A 119 0.47 -29.09 -20.68
CA PRO A 119 1.03 -27.74 -20.84
C PRO A 119 0.22 -26.83 -21.79
N GLN A 120 -0.39 -27.40 -22.84
CA GLN A 120 -1.21 -26.65 -23.79
C GLN A 120 -2.56 -26.21 -23.18
N GLU A 121 -3.17 -27.04 -22.34
CA GLU A 121 -4.38 -26.67 -21.60
C GLU A 121 -4.07 -25.58 -20.56
N LEU A 122 -2.93 -25.67 -19.88
CA LEU A 122 -2.47 -24.64 -18.94
C LEU A 122 -2.23 -23.29 -19.62
N ASP A 123 -1.60 -23.27 -20.81
CA ASP A 123 -1.43 -22.06 -21.63
C ASP A 123 -2.78 -21.48 -22.08
N THR A 124 -3.68 -22.35 -22.52
CA THR A 124 -5.04 -21.95 -22.93
C THR A 124 -5.79 -21.29 -21.77
N ILE A 125 -5.77 -21.91 -20.59
CA ILE A 125 -6.39 -21.34 -19.37
C ILE A 125 -5.73 -19.99 -19.04
N ALA A 126 -4.40 -19.89 -19.05
CA ALA A 126 -3.68 -18.66 -18.74
C ALA A 126 -4.01 -17.51 -19.70
N ARG A 127 -4.16 -17.81 -21.00
CA ARG A 127 -4.54 -16.83 -22.03
C ARG A 127 -6.00 -16.38 -21.90
N VAL A 128 -6.94 -17.32 -21.78
CA VAL A 128 -8.39 -17.01 -21.77
C VAL A 128 -8.79 -16.27 -20.49
N THR A 129 -8.14 -16.56 -19.36
CA THR A 129 -8.33 -15.82 -18.09
C THR A 129 -7.68 -14.43 -18.09
N GLY A 130 -6.78 -14.15 -19.04
CA GLY A 130 -6.03 -12.90 -19.14
C GLY A 130 -4.74 -12.86 -18.30
N CYS A 131 -4.43 -13.92 -17.54
CA CYS A 131 -3.23 -13.98 -16.72
C CYS A 131 -1.92 -14.02 -17.53
N ALA A 132 -1.92 -14.62 -18.73
CA ALA A 132 -0.74 -14.64 -19.60
C ALA A 132 -0.23 -13.23 -19.92
N ALA A 133 -1.14 -12.28 -20.19
CA ALA A 133 -0.78 -10.89 -20.42
C ALA A 133 -0.17 -10.21 -19.17
N ARG A 134 -0.65 -10.58 -17.97
CA ARG A 134 -0.19 -10.01 -16.69
C ARG A 134 1.25 -10.40 -16.35
N VAL A 135 1.67 -11.62 -16.69
CA VAL A 135 3.04 -12.11 -16.42
C VAL A 135 4.00 -11.91 -17.59
N SER A 136 3.49 -11.62 -18.80
CA SER A 136 4.32 -11.39 -19.99
C SER A 136 5.28 -10.20 -19.82
N LYS A 137 6.48 -10.29 -20.40
CA LYS A 137 7.46 -9.18 -20.39
C LYS A 137 7.07 -8.12 -21.43
N PRO A 138 6.72 -6.89 -21.04
CA PRO A 138 6.37 -5.84 -22.00
C PRO A 138 7.60 -5.33 -22.75
N SER A 139 7.41 -4.82 -23.97
CA SER A 139 8.48 -4.20 -24.77
C SER A 139 8.68 -2.74 -24.40
N CYS A 140 9.93 -2.33 -24.21
CA CYS A 140 10.29 -0.93 -23.93
C CYS A 140 10.59 -0.11 -25.20
N ARG A 141 10.64 -0.73 -26.38
CA ARG A 141 11.11 -0.09 -27.63
C ARG A 141 10.21 1.06 -28.10
N ASN A 142 8.92 0.98 -27.82
CA ASN A 142 7.92 1.90 -28.35
C ASN A 142 7.45 2.92 -27.31
N ILE A 143 8.12 3.03 -26.16
CA ILE A 143 7.75 3.98 -25.11
C ILE A 143 8.49 5.30 -25.37
N PRO A 144 7.79 6.39 -25.74
CA PRO A 144 8.42 7.67 -26.03
C PRO A 144 9.17 8.20 -24.81
N ASN A 145 10.33 8.83 -25.03
CA ASN A 145 11.08 9.52 -23.98
C ASN A 145 11.37 8.68 -22.71
N ILE A 146 11.42 7.35 -22.82
CA ILE A 146 11.63 6.43 -21.67
C ILE A 146 12.97 6.65 -20.92
N ASN A 147 13.93 7.30 -21.56
CA ASN A 147 15.20 7.71 -20.96
C ASN A 147 15.11 9.05 -20.21
N LYS A 148 14.06 9.85 -20.44
CA LYS A 148 13.87 11.18 -19.86
C LYS A 148 12.78 11.20 -18.78
N TYR A 149 11.68 10.47 -18.99
CA TYR A 149 10.48 10.47 -18.15
C TYR A 149 10.06 9.07 -17.71
N ARG A 150 9.37 9.01 -16.57
CA ARG A 150 8.74 7.78 -16.06
C ARG A 150 7.39 7.59 -16.75
N THR A 151 7.04 6.34 -17.05
CA THR A 151 5.64 5.96 -17.29
C THR A 151 4.83 6.13 -16.00
N ALA A 152 3.50 6.18 -16.04
CA ALA A 152 2.69 6.23 -14.82
C ALA A 152 2.78 4.92 -14.03
N THR A 153 2.90 3.81 -14.76
CA THR A 153 3.06 2.47 -14.17
C THR A 153 4.50 2.16 -13.75
N SER A 154 5.47 3.03 -14.09
CA SER A 154 6.91 2.80 -13.95
C SER A 154 7.43 1.52 -14.62
N VAL A 155 6.66 0.95 -15.56
CA VAL A 155 7.15 -0.09 -16.47
C VAL A 155 8.38 0.42 -17.23
N CYS A 156 9.34 -0.47 -17.48
CA CYS A 156 10.60 -0.16 -18.14
C CYS A 156 11.53 0.79 -17.37
N ASN A 157 11.36 0.95 -16.06
CA ASN A 157 12.43 1.50 -15.22
C ASN A 157 13.69 0.62 -15.34
N ASN A 158 13.54 -0.68 -15.11
CA ASN A 158 14.57 -1.67 -15.43
C ASN A 158 14.40 -2.18 -16.88
N LEU A 159 15.33 -1.83 -17.78
CA LEU A 159 15.22 -2.20 -19.20
C LEU A 159 15.41 -3.70 -19.48
N LYS A 160 16.07 -4.45 -18.58
CA LYS A 160 16.28 -5.90 -18.73
C LYS A 160 15.08 -6.70 -18.20
N SER A 161 14.47 -6.22 -17.13
CA SER A 161 13.31 -6.82 -16.49
C SER A 161 12.22 -5.76 -16.31
N PRO A 162 11.44 -5.46 -17.37
CA PRO A 162 10.57 -4.27 -17.45
C PRO A 162 9.50 -4.12 -16.38
N ARG A 163 9.15 -5.20 -15.67
CA ARG A 163 8.15 -5.19 -14.59
C ARG A 163 8.73 -4.95 -13.19
N LEU A 164 10.06 -4.95 -13.01
CA LEU A 164 10.64 -4.73 -11.69
C LEU A 164 10.31 -3.32 -11.18
N GLY A 165 9.58 -3.27 -10.07
CA GLY A 165 9.08 -2.02 -9.47
C GLY A 165 7.88 -1.38 -10.18
N ALA A 166 7.30 -2.01 -11.19
CA ALA A 166 6.10 -1.50 -11.86
C ALA A 166 4.84 -1.68 -10.98
N SER A 167 3.77 -0.94 -11.26
CA SER A 167 2.48 -1.18 -10.61
C SER A 167 1.83 -2.48 -11.07
N ASN A 168 0.90 -2.99 -10.27
CA ASN A 168 0.15 -4.22 -10.51
C ASN A 168 1.03 -5.48 -10.64
N THR A 169 2.13 -5.52 -9.88
CA THR A 169 3.03 -6.67 -9.75
C THR A 169 2.99 -7.24 -8.33
N PRO A 170 3.42 -8.49 -8.09
CA PRO A 170 3.57 -9.00 -6.73
C PRO A 170 4.55 -8.17 -5.91
N PHE A 171 4.33 -8.10 -4.60
CA PHE A 171 5.40 -7.74 -3.67
C PHE A 171 6.56 -8.73 -3.77
N THR A 172 7.80 -8.26 -3.58
CA THR A 172 8.97 -9.14 -3.50
C THR A 172 9.06 -9.82 -2.12
N ARG A 173 9.67 -11.00 -2.08
CA ARG A 173 9.88 -11.80 -0.87
C ARG A 173 11.36 -11.86 -0.53
N TRP A 174 11.74 -11.31 0.63
CA TRP A 174 13.10 -11.48 1.17
C TRP A 174 13.25 -12.77 1.98
N LEU A 175 12.13 -13.28 2.50
CA LEU A 175 12.03 -14.60 3.12
C LEU A 175 10.83 -15.35 2.50
N PRO A 176 10.87 -16.68 2.39
CA PRO A 176 9.74 -17.48 1.91
C PRO A 176 8.47 -17.23 2.75
N ALA A 177 7.32 -17.04 2.10
CA ALA A 177 6.04 -16.87 2.79
C ALA A 177 5.71 -18.10 3.67
N GLN A 178 5.00 -17.99 4.78
CA GLN A 178 4.56 -19.12 5.62
C GLN A 178 3.03 -19.20 5.67
N TYR A 179 2.47 -20.25 5.08
CA TYR A 179 1.02 -20.52 5.03
C TYR A 179 0.72 -21.87 5.69
N ASP A 180 -0.51 -22.07 6.18
CA ASP A 180 -0.93 -23.31 6.85
C ASP A 180 -0.79 -24.51 5.90
N ASP A 181 -1.30 -24.41 4.69
CA ASP A 181 -1.19 -25.46 3.66
C ASP A 181 0.13 -25.40 2.89
N GLY A 182 1.07 -24.53 3.28
CA GLY A 182 2.31 -24.26 2.55
C GLY A 182 2.14 -23.50 1.23
N VAL A 183 0.90 -23.14 0.85
CA VAL A 183 0.60 -22.55 -0.48
C VAL A 183 -0.13 -21.22 -0.35
N SER A 184 -1.28 -21.18 0.31
CA SER A 184 -2.20 -20.03 0.24
C SER A 184 -3.11 -19.83 1.45
N ARG A 185 -3.33 -20.83 2.30
CA ARG A 185 -4.18 -20.69 3.50
C ARG A 185 -3.43 -19.87 4.55
N PRO A 186 -3.97 -18.71 4.99
CA PRO A 186 -3.36 -17.87 6.01
C PRO A 186 -2.91 -18.63 7.25
N LYS A 187 -1.94 -18.10 7.97
CA LYS A 187 -1.62 -18.62 9.31
C LYS A 187 -2.83 -18.51 10.23
N SER A 188 -3.01 -19.49 11.10
CA SER A 188 -4.17 -19.59 12.01
C SER A 188 -5.52 -19.76 11.29
N TRP A 189 -5.54 -20.25 10.05
CA TRP A 189 -6.78 -20.59 9.35
C TRP A 189 -7.49 -21.77 10.01
N ASP A 190 -6.73 -22.78 10.45
CA ASP A 190 -7.21 -23.78 11.40
C ASP A 190 -6.97 -23.27 12.84
N PRO A 191 -8.03 -23.04 13.64
CA PRO A 191 -7.88 -22.50 14.99
C PRO A 191 -7.17 -23.48 15.95
N ASN A 192 -7.11 -24.78 15.63
CA ASN A 192 -6.50 -25.79 16.49
C ASN A 192 -5.07 -26.14 16.08
N ARG A 193 -4.56 -25.53 14.99
CA ARG A 193 -3.21 -25.79 14.52
C ARG A 193 -2.19 -25.16 15.45
N SER A 194 -1.19 -25.95 15.86
CA SER A 194 -0.05 -25.48 16.63
C SER A 194 1.13 -25.06 15.74
N PHE A 195 1.86 -24.06 16.21
CA PHE A 195 3.11 -23.52 15.69
C PHE A 195 4.10 -23.49 16.84
N ASN A 196 5.23 -24.16 16.68
CA ASN A 196 6.22 -24.30 17.76
C ASN A 196 5.60 -24.81 19.08
N ASN A 197 4.66 -25.76 18.99
CA ASN A 197 3.86 -26.34 20.09
C ASN A 197 2.80 -25.42 20.73
N PHE A 198 2.50 -24.24 20.17
CA PHE A 198 1.48 -23.32 20.67
C PHE A 198 0.45 -22.96 19.60
N VAL A 199 -0.80 -22.71 19.99
CA VAL A 199 -1.79 -22.09 19.10
C VAL A 199 -1.52 -20.58 19.08
N LEU A 200 -1.55 -19.96 17.89
CA LEU A 200 -1.36 -18.52 17.78
C LEU A 200 -2.54 -17.77 18.44
N PRO A 201 -2.27 -16.68 19.17
CA PRO A 201 -3.32 -15.96 19.89
C PRO A 201 -4.29 -15.28 18.91
N LEU A 202 -5.51 -15.03 19.38
CA LEU A 202 -6.43 -14.15 18.67
C LEU A 202 -5.83 -12.74 18.59
N VAL A 203 -5.74 -12.18 17.39
CA VAL A 203 -5.11 -10.85 17.19
C VAL A 203 -5.81 -9.74 17.98
N ARG A 204 -7.12 -9.87 18.21
CA ARG A 204 -7.90 -8.95 19.06
C ARG A 204 -7.54 -9.09 20.55
N GLU A 205 -7.21 -10.29 21.01
CA GLU A 205 -6.72 -10.48 22.37
C GLU A 205 -5.35 -9.81 22.57
N VAL A 206 -4.45 -9.96 21.59
CA VAL A 206 -3.16 -9.25 21.59
C VAL A 206 -3.37 -7.74 21.62
N SER A 207 -4.29 -7.23 20.80
CA SER A 207 -4.65 -5.80 20.79
C SER A 207 -5.17 -5.33 22.16
N ASN A 208 -6.09 -6.08 22.78
CA ASN A 208 -6.65 -5.75 24.08
C ASN A 208 -5.61 -5.76 25.21
N ARG A 209 -4.67 -6.71 25.20
CA ARG A 209 -3.73 -6.92 26.31
C ARG A 209 -2.38 -6.21 26.16
N ILE A 210 -2.00 -5.84 24.94
CA ILE A 210 -0.70 -5.24 24.63
C ILE A 210 -0.84 -3.81 24.10
N LEU A 211 -1.76 -3.57 23.16
CA LEU A 211 -1.80 -2.29 22.42
C LEU A 211 -2.64 -1.21 23.10
N ALA A 212 -3.56 -1.59 23.99
CA ALA A 212 -4.53 -0.70 24.58
C ALA A 212 -3.88 0.51 25.28
N THR A 213 -4.42 1.70 25.01
CA THR A 213 -3.95 2.98 25.55
C THR A 213 -5.15 3.87 25.80
N ASN A 214 -5.25 4.45 26.99
CA ASN A 214 -6.18 5.55 27.24
C ASN A 214 -5.64 6.82 26.56
N ASP A 215 -6.47 7.56 25.83
CA ASP A 215 -6.09 8.82 25.19
C ASP A 215 -5.45 9.83 26.17
N ALA A 216 -5.83 9.82 27.45
CA ALA A 216 -5.23 10.67 28.49
C ALA A 216 -3.77 10.28 28.84
N SER A 217 -3.35 9.05 28.53
CA SER A 217 -2.00 8.53 28.75
C SER A 217 -1.12 8.65 27.50
N VAL A 218 -1.61 9.29 26.43
CA VAL A 218 -0.83 9.48 25.20
C VAL A 218 0.31 10.46 25.45
N GLU A 219 1.53 9.99 25.20
CA GLU A 219 2.72 10.81 25.28
C GLU A 219 3.00 11.49 23.95
N SER A 220 3.26 12.80 23.99
CA SER A 220 3.69 13.55 22.82
C SER A 220 5.18 13.44 22.61
N ASP A 221 5.58 13.40 21.35
CA ASP A 221 6.97 13.49 20.93
C ASP A 221 7.53 14.86 21.29
N ARG A 222 8.78 14.91 21.76
CA ARG A 222 9.47 16.15 22.16
C ARG A 222 10.45 16.67 21.11
N GLU A 223 10.65 15.94 20.03
CA GLU A 223 11.57 16.30 18.95
C GLU A 223 10.85 16.48 17.62
N PHE A 224 9.77 15.73 17.38
CA PHE A 224 9.10 15.70 16.09
C PHE A 224 7.67 16.25 16.11
N THR A 225 7.35 16.99 15.05
CA THR A 225 6.01 17.50 14.78
C THR A 225 5.13 16.40 14.20
N HIS A 226 3.82 16.61 14.23
CA HIS A 226 2.85 15.69 13.66
C HIS A 226 3.01 15.52 12.13
N MET A 227 3.73 16.44 11.47
CA MET A 227 4.14 16.32 10.07
C MET A 227 4.94 15.04 9.82
N VAL A 228 5.80 14.59 10.75
CA VAL A 228 6.53 13.31 10.57
C VAL A 228 5.57 12.15 10.39
N THR A 229 4.51 12.06 11.19
CA THR A 229 3.55 10.96 11.10
C THR A 229 2.78 10.99 9.77
N ILE A 230 2.22 12.14 9.40
CA ILE A 230 1.41 12.25 8.17
C ILE A 230 2.30 12.13 6.93
N PHE A 231 3.55 12.61 6.98
CA PHE A 231 4.49 12.41 5.87
C PHE A 231 4.94 10.94 5.74
N GLY A 232 4.96 10.17 6.84
CA GLY A 232 5.09 8.72 6.78
C GLY A 232 3.95 8.04 6.02
N GLN A 233 2.70 8.45 6.30
CA GLN A 233 1.54 8.00 5.52
C GLN A 233 1.61 8.42 4.05
N TRP A 234 2.01 9.68 3.78
CA TRP A 234 2.22 10.20 2.43
C TRP A 234 3.22 9.35 1.63
N ASN A 235 4.34 8.97 2.25
CA ASN A 235 5.36 8.12 1.63
C ASN A 235 4.87 6.68 1.44
N ASP A 236 4.11 6.12 2.39
CA ASP A 236 3.50 4.80 2.23
C ASP A 236 2.58 4.77 1.01
N HIS A 237 1.82 5.84 0.81
CA HIS A 237 0.85 5.97 -0.27
C HIS A 237 1.48 6.24 -1.64
N ASP A 238 2.79 6.51 -1.72
CA ASP A 238 3.56 6.47 -2.97
C ASP A 238 3.98 5.03 -3.32
N LEU A 239 4.34 4.25 -2.29
CA LEU A 239 5.04 2.98 -2.46
C LEU A 239 4.13 1.75 -2.40
N THR A 240 3.08 1.78 -1.59
CA THR A 240 2.33 0.57 -1.24
C THR A 240 0.82 0.78 -1.25
N PHE A 241 0.13 -0.10 -2.00
CA PHE A 241 -1.31 -0.28 -1.88
C PHE A 241 -1.65 -1.74 -2.17
N THR A 242 -2.21 -2.42 -1.18
CA THR A 242 -2.76 -3.78 -1.35
C THR A 242 -4.28 -3.71 -1.38
N PRO A 243 -4.92 -3.89 -2.55
CA PRO A 243 -6.36 -4.04 -2.65
C PRO A 243 -6.84 -5.30 -1.93
N SER A 244 -8.07 -5.27 -1.41
CA SER A 244 -8.76 -6.48 -0.96
C SER A 244 -9.35 -7.26 -2.14
N SER A 245 -9.74 -8.51 -1.92
CA SER A 245 -10.62 -9.19 -2.86
C SER A 245 -11.86 -8.31 -3.15
N PRO A 246 -12.28 -8.16 -4.41
CA PRO A 246 -13.46 -7.35 -4.75
C PRO A 246 -14.77 -7.98 -4.26
N SER A 247 -14.77 -9.30 -4.02
CA SER A 247 -15.94 -10.06 -3.63
C SER A 247 -16.17 -10.02 -2.12
N ILE A 248 -17.43 -9.79 -1.71
CA ILE A 248 -17.90 -10.03 -0.33
C ILE A 248 -18.53 -11.40 -0.14
N ARG A 249 -18.73 -12.14 -1.23
CA ARG A 249 -19.21 -13.52 -1.20
C ARG A 249 -18.10 -14.48 -1.56
N ALA A 250 -18.02 -15.58 -0.83
CA ALA A 250 -17.13 -16.66 -1.18
C ALA A 250 -17.52 -17.29 -2.53
N PHE A 251 -16.54 -17.47 -3.41
CA PHE A 251 -16.77 -17.98 -4.76
C PHE A 251 -17.22 -19.45 -4.79
N SER A 252 -16.89 -20.20 -3.73
CA SER A 252 -17.15 -21.64 -3.62
C SER A 252 -18.55 -21.97 -3.13
N ASN A 253 -19.08 -21.22 -2.17
CA ASN A 253 -20.33 -21.54 -1.47
C ASN A 253 -21.28 -20.35 -1.30
N GLY A 254 -20.94 -19.16 -1.81
CA GLY A 254 -21.79 -17.97 -1.73
C GLY A 254 -21.86 -17.31 -0.35
N LEU A 255 -21.07 -17.78 0.62
CA LEU A 255 -21.04 -17.25 1.99
C LEU A 255 -20.69 -15.76 2.00
N ASP A 256 -21.55 -14.94 2.60
CA ASP A 256 -21.32 -13.50 2.73
C ASP A 256 -20.44 -13.22 3.95
N CYS A 257 -19.23 -12.69 3.73
CA CYS A 257 -18.26 -12.47 4.81
C CYS A 257 -18.72 -11.43 5.83
N ASP A 258 -19.74 -10.65 5.49
CA ASP A 258 -20.31 -9.64 6.37
C ASP A 258 -21.43 -10.17 7.28
N GLU A 259 -21.93 -11.37 7.00
CA GLU A 259 -23.06 -12.00 7.70
C GLU A 259 -22.63 -13.29 8.42
N SER A 260 -21.38 -13.74 8.22
CA SER A 260 -20.85 -14.96 8.80
C SER A 260 -19.40 -14.78 9.28
N CYS A 261 -19.09 -15.45 10.38
CA CYS A 261 -17.72 -15.58 10.91
C CYS A 261 -17.01 -16.85 10.42
N GLU A 262 -17.60 -17.58 9.47
CA GLU A 262 -16.95 -18.71 8.84
C GLU A 262 -15.75 -18.28 7.98
N ARG A 263 -14.69 -19.09 8.02
CA ARG A 263 -13.49 -18.91 7.19
C ARG A 263 -13.72 -19.60 5.84
N SER A 264 -13.93 -18.81 4.79
CA SER A 264 -14.10 -19.28 3.41
C SER A 264 -13.54 -18.21 2.47
N GLU A 265 -12.75 -18.54 1.44
CA GLU A 265 -12.13 -17.52 0.57
C GLU A 265 -13.21 -16.61 -0.08
N PRO A 266 -13.18 -15.27 0.08
CA PRO A 266 -12.09 -14.44 0.63
C PRO A 266 -12.27 -13.96 2.09
N CYS A 267 -13.23 -14.50 2.83
CA CYS A 267 -13.52 -14.22 4.24
C CYS A 267 -12.44 -14.79 5.18
N PHE A 268 -11.78 -13.93 5.96
CA PHE A 268 -10.82 -14.31 6.99
C PHE A 268 -11.03 -13.50 8.28
N PRO A 269 -12.21 -13.65 8.93
CA PRO A 269 -12.64 -12.78 10.03
C PRO A 269 -11.74 -12.86 11.26
N ILE A 270 -11.70 -11.77 12.02
CA ILE A 270 -11.02 -11.69 13.32
C ILE A 270 -12.03 -12.11 14.40
N GLN A 271 -11.78 -13.26 15.02
CA GLN A 271 -12.61 -13.75 16.11
C GLN A 271 -12.51 -12.85 17.35
N ILE A 272 -13.65 -12.60 18.02
CA ILE A 272 -13.68 -11.84 19.27
C ILE A 272 -13.34 -12.76 20.45
N PRO A 273 -12.35 -12.41 21.31
CA PRO A 273 -12.03 -13.19 22.49
C PRO A 273 -13.15 -13.16 23.52
N LEU A 274 -13.14 -14.13 24.45
CA LEU A 274 -14.01 -14.07 25.63
C LEU A 274 -13.70 -12.80 26.44
N ASN A 275 -14.74 -12.18 26.99
CA ASN A 275 -14.66 -10.94 27.76
C ASN A 275 -14.04 -9.75 27.01
N ASP A 276 -14.21 -9.66 25.67
CA ASP A 276 -13.83 -8.44 24.95
C ASP A 276 -14.54 -7.22 25.55
N PRO A 277 -13.82 -6.12 25.82
CA PRO A 277 -14.37 -4.97 26.54
C PRO A 277 -15.41 -4.19 25.73
N ARG A 278 -15.50 -4.40 24.42
CA ARG A 278 -16.35 -3.60 23.52
C ARG A 278 -17.31 -4.46 22.69
N LEU A 279 -16.83 -5.58 22.17
CA LEU A 279 -17.56 -6.35 21.17
C LEU A 279 -18.30 -7.54 21.78
N PRO A 280 -19.49 -7.91 21.26
CA PRO A 280 -20.20 -9.08 21.73
C PRO A 280 -19.32 -10.32 21.56
N THR A 281 -19.44 -11.30 22.46
CA THR A 281 -18.67 -12.54 22.42
C THR A 281 -19.56 -13.70 21.99
N GLY A 282 -18.96 -14.71 21.36
CA GLY A 282 -19.68 -15.88 20.86
C GLY A 282 -19.12 -16.40 19.53
N PRO A 283 -19.57 -17.58 19.09
CA PRO A 283 -19.08 -18.19 17.85
C PRO A 283 -19.41 -17.35 16.61
N ASP A 284 -20.54 -16.66 16.62
CA ASP A 284 -21.02 -15.83 15.50
C ASP A 284 -20.59 -14.35 15.61
N SER A 285 -19.65 -14.03 16.51
CA SER A 285 -19.14 -12.67 16.68
C SER A 285 -17.70 -12.53 16.20
N CYS A 286 -17.50 -11.63 15.22
CA CYS A 286 -16.21 -11.34 14.63
C CYS A 286 -16.16 -9.94 14.02
N ILE A 287 -14.95 -9.43 13.79
CA ILE A 287 -14.72 -8.30 12.87
C ILE A 287 -14.53 -8.89 11.46
N PRO A 288 -15.34 -8.50 10.47
CA PRO A 288 -15.22 -9.01 9.11
C PRO A 288 -13.93 -8.49 8.46
N VAL A 289 -13.17 -9.40 7.85
CA VAL A 289 -11.93 -9.09 7.14
C VAL A 289 -11.89 -9.88 5.84
N PHE A 290 -11.58 -9.18 4.75
CA PHE A 290 -11.37 -9.76 3.43
C PHE A 290 -9.88 -9.93 3.17
N ARG A 291 -9.51 -11.09 2.63
CA ARG A 291 -8.15 -11.37 2.20
C ARG A 291 -7.69 -10.41 1.09
N SER A 292 -6.40 -10.15 1.07
CA SER A 292 -5.76 -9.34 0.04
C SER A 292 -5.84 -10.01 -1.32
N ALA A 293 -6.01 -9.20 -2.36
CA ALA A 293 -6.12 -9.68 -3.73
C ALA A 293 -4.83 -10.42 -4.18
N PRO A 294 -4.97 -11.58 -4.85
CA PRO A 294 -3.83 -12.34 -5.36
C PRO A 294 -3.28 -11.75 -6.67
N VAL A 295 -2.09 -12.21 -7.08
CA VAL A 295 -1.59 -12.04 -8.46
C VAL A 295 -1.61 -13.37 -9.23
N CYS A 296 -1.76 -13.26 -10.55
CA CYS A 296 -1.57 -14.39 -11.48
C CYS A 296 -0.18 -15.03 -11.32
N GLY A 297 -0.13 -16.36 -11.48
CA GLY A 297 1.13 -17.11 -11.51
C GLY A 297 1.74 -17.41 -10.14
N THR A 298 0.97 -17.27 -9.06
CA THR A 298 1.40 -17.59 -7.69
C THR A 298 0.35 -18.43 -6.97
N GLY A 299 0.74 -19.06 -5.85
CA GLY A 299 -0.15 -19.98 -5.13
C GLY A 299 -0.60 -21.15 -6.01
N LYS A 300 -1.89 -21.48 -5.96
CA LYS A 300 -2.49 -22.55 -6.78
C LYS A 300 -2.39 -22.29 -8.29
N SER A 301 -2.19 -21.03 -8.69
CA SER A 301 -2.09 -20.63 -10.10
C SER A 301 -0.69 -20.70 -10.69
N ALA A 302 0.35 -20.99 -9.88
CA ALA A 302 1.75 -21.01 -10.30
C ALA A 302 2.07 -22.07 -11.36
N PHE A 303 1.42 -23.23 -11.26
CA PHE A 303 1.63 -24.35 -12.17
C PHE A 303 1.32 -24.05 -13.64
N ASN A 304 0.47 -23.06 -13.92
CA ASN A 304 0.14 -22.64 -15.29
C ASN A 304 1.33 -21.98 -16.03
N PHE A 305 2.41 -21.64 -15.33
CA PHE A 305 3.52 -20.87 -15.89
C PHE A 305 4.87 -21.58 -15.82
N GLY A 306 4.86 -22.91 -15.61
CA GLY A 306 6.06 -23.75 -15.71
C GLY A 306 7.01 -23.67 -14.51
N ASP A 307 6.66 -22.94 -13.45
CA ASP A 307 7.41 -22.93 -12.20
C ASP A 307 6.92 -24.02 -11.24
N MET A 308 7.82 -24.54 -10.39
CA MET A 308 7.44 -25.34 -9.21
C MET A 308 6.41 -24.58 -8.38
N ALA A 309 5.47 -25.29 -7.75
CA ALA A 309 4.44 -24.74 -6.86
C ALA A 309 5.00 -23.57 -6.03
N ASN A 310 4.58 -22.34 -6.33
CA ASN A 310 5.00 -21.16 -5.59
C ASN A 310 3.89 -20.73 -4.62
N ARG A 311 4.24 -19.99 -3.57
CA ARG A 311 3.29 -19.55 -2.53
C ARG A 311 2.45 -18.37 -3.06
N ARG A 312 1.26 -18.14 -2.49
CA ARG A 312 0.37 -17.03 -2.87
C ARG A 312 1.07 -15.69 -2.61
N GLU A 313 1.10 -14.84 -3.62
CA GLU A 313 1.58 -13.47 -3.50
C GLU A 313 0.47 -12.46 -3.67
N GLN A 314 0.58 -11.36 -2.91
CA GLN A 314 -0.34 -10.24 -2.95
C GLN A 314 0.15 -9.19 -3.93
N ILE A 315 -0.80 -8.51 -4.57
CA ILE A 315 -0.52 -7.44 -5.54
C ILE A 315 -0.13 -6.13 -4.83
N ASN A 316 0.88 -5.43 -5.35
CA ASN A 316 1.04 -4.00 -5.14
C ASN A 316 0.39 -3.26 -6.32
N ALA A 317 -0.67 -2.52 -6.05
CA ALA A 317 -1.35 -1.72 -7.07
C ALA A 317 -0.63 -0.39 -7.38
N LEU A 318 0.36 -0.01 -6.57
CA LEU A 318 1.25 1.11 -6.83
C LEU A 318 2.59 0.63 -7.38
N ASN A 319 3.36 1.57 -7.93
CA ASN A 319 4.74 1.32 -8.32
C ASN A 319 5.69 1.42 -7.10
N ALA A 320 6.95 0.99 -7.25
CA ALA A 320 7.90 0.90 -6.13
C ALA A 320 8.80 2.13 -5.93
N PHE A 321 8.63 3.18 -6.72
CA PHE A 321 9.54 4.32 -6.75
C PHE A 321 8.94 5.50 -5.99
N LEU A 322 9.81 6.35 -5.44
CA LEU A 322 9.40 7.67 -4.95
C LEU A 322 9.22 8.57 -6.17
N ASP A 323 8.02 8.54 -6.76
CA ASP A 323 7.67 9.26 -7.98
C ASP A 323 6.37 10.08 -7.89
N LEU A 324 5.82 10.22 -6.68
CA LEU A 324 4.57 10.91 -6.37
C LEU A 324 3.37 10.29 -7.09
N GLY A 325 3.30 8.97 -7.14
CA GLY A 325 2.14 8.22 -7.64
C GLY A 325 0.84 8.60 -6.92
N GLN A 326 0.90 9.07 -5.68
CA GLN A 326 -0.25 9.60 -4.93
C GLN A 326 -0.77 10.95 -5.46
N VAL A 327 0.02 11.69 -6.25
CA VAL A 327 -0.41 12.88 -7.01
C VAL A 327 -0.79 12.49 -8.44
N TYR A 328 0.06 11.72 -9.12
CA TYR A 328 -0.02 11.49 -10.56
C TYR A 328 -0.73 10.21 -10.98
N GLY A 329 -0.96 9.27 -10.07
CA GLY A 329 -1.52 7.95 -10.34
C GLY A 329 -0.46 6.92 -10.75
N SER A 330 -0.72 5.66 -10.41
CA SER A 330 0.10 4.49 -10.80
C SER A 330 -0.45 3.73 -12.01
N GLU A 331 -1.39 4.33 -12.75
CA GLU A 331 -2.00 3.76 -13.95
C GLU A 331 -2.13 4.84 -15.04
N GLU A 332 -1.80 4.50 -16.29
CA GLU A 332 -1.79 5.47 -17.41
C GLU A 332 -3.14 6.18 -17.60
N GLY A 333 -4.24 5.44 -17.46
CA GLY A 333 -5.59 6.00 -17.57
C GLY A 333 -5.92 6.98 -16.45
N LEU A 334 -5.52 6.70 -15.20
CA LEU A 334 -5.74 7.63 -14.08
C LEU A 334 -4.86 8.87 -14.22
N ALA A 335 -3.59 8.69 -14.58
CA ALA A 335 -2.64 9.79 -14.79
C ALA A 335 -3.13 10.78 -15.85
N ARG A 336 -3.71 10.27 -16.94
CA ARG A 336 -4.37 11.08 -17.95
C ARG A 336 -5.62 11.79 -17.42
N ASP A 337 -6.49 11.08 -16.70
CA ASP A 337 -7.77 11.65 -16.22
C ASP A 337 -7.58 12.75 -15.16
N LEU A 338 -6.43 12.78 -14.48
CA LEU A 338 -6.07 13.81 -13.50
C LEU A 338 -5.53 15.09 -14.16
N ARG A 339 -5.15 15.05 -15.43
CA ARG A 339 -4.61 16.21 -16.17
C ARG A 339 -5.72 17.10 -16.68
N ASP A 340 -5.47 18.41 -16.67
CA ASP A 340 -6.31 19.36 -17.38
C ASP A 340 -5.89 19.38 -18.85
N LEU A 341 -6.66 18.66 -19.67
CA LEU A 341 -6.45 18.56 -21.11
C LEU A 341 -7.24 19.60 -21.90
N THR A 342 -7.81 20.61 -21.22
CA THR A 342 -8.59 21.68 -21.87
C THR A 342 -7.75 22.88 -22.29
N ASN A 343 -6.47 22.91 -21.92
CA ASN A 343 -5.50 23.94 -22.27
C ASN A 343 -4.09 23.34 -22.42
N ASP A 344 -3.16 24.14 -22.93
CA ASP A 344 -1.79 23.71 -23.18
C ASP A 344 -0.81 23.97 -22.02
N GLY A 345 -1.31 24.27 -20.82
CA GLY A 345 -0.48 24.63 -19.67
C GLY A 345 0.21 23.46 -18.96
N GLY A 346 -0.09 22.22 -19.37
CA GLY A 346 0.46 21.02 -18.72
C GLY A 346 0.02 20.84 -17.27
N LEU A 347 -1.19 21.30 -16.93
CA LEU A 347 -1.71 21.38 -15.55
C LEU A 347 -2.40 20.09 -15.09
N LEU A 348 -2.54 19.92 -13.78
CA LEU A 348 -3.49 19.00 -13.16
C LEU A 348 -4.86 19.67 -13.00
N ARG A 349 -5.92 18.87 -13.11
CA ARG A 349 -7.30 19.32 -12.88
C ARG A 349 -7.48 19.81 -11.46
N ILE A 350 -8.35 20.80 -11.33
CA ILE A 350 -8.69 21.43 -10.06
C ILE A 350 -10.21 21.38 -9.83
N ASN A 351 -10.62 21.64 -8.60
CA ASN A 351 -12.02 21.82 -8.27
C ASN A 351 -12.60 23.04 -8.99
N LYS A 352 -13.77 22.88 -9.60
CA LYS A 352 -14.48 23.97 -10.29
C LYS A 352 -15.55 24.65 -9.42
N GLU A 353 -15.92 24.04 -8.30
CA GLU A 353 -17.00 24.51 -7.43
C GLU A 353 -16.49 25.31 -6.22
N PHE A 354 -15.33 24.95 -5.69
CA PHE A 354 -14.80 25.54 -4.46
C PHE A 354 -13.32 25.89 -4.57
N THR A 355 -12.94 26.95 -3.88
CA THR A 355 -11.55 27.40 -3.72
C THR A 355 -11.26 27.63 -2.24
N ASP A 356 -10.00 27.53 -1.87
CA ASP A 356 -9.46 27.85 -0.54
C ASP A 356 -8.82 29.24 -0.58
N ASN A 357 -9.59 30.29 -0.25
CA ASN A 357 -9.09 31.67 -0.27
C ASN A 357 -8.42 32.03 -1.61
N GLY A 358 -9.07 31.67 -2.72
CA GLY A 358 -8.56 31.87 -4.08
C GLY A 358 -7.55 30.83 -4.58
N ARG A 359 -7.15 29.85 -3.75
CA ARG A 359 -6.29 28.73 -4.14
C ARG A 359 -7.09 27.48 -4.47
N GLU A 360 -6.47 26.58 -5.22
CA GLU A 360 -7.11 25.41 -5.80
C GLU A 360 -7.35 24.30 -4.77
N PHE A 361 -8.45 23.59 -4.93
CA PHE A 361 -8.68 22.28 -4.32
C PHE A 361 -8.53 21.17 -5.36
N LEU A 362 -8.35 19.94 -4.89
CA LEU A 362 -8.44 18.74 -5.72
C LEU A 362 -9.82 18.63 -6.40
N PRO A 363 -9.92 18.01 -7.59
CA PRO A 363 -11.21 17.77 -8.23
C PRO A 363 -12.02 16.75 -7.41
N PHE A 364 -13.35 16.83 -7.51
CA PHE A 364 -14.24 15.83 -6.92
C PHE A 364 -14.41 14.61 -7.80
N THR A 365 -14.82 13.50 -7.18
CA THR A 365 -15.23 12.29 -7.88
C THR A 365 -16.59 12.46 -8.55
N ASP A 366 -16.73 11.96 -9.77
CA ASP A 366 -18.01 11.90 -10.50
C ASP A 366 -18.84 10.66 -10.10
N VAL A 367 -18.33 9.83 -9.18
CA VAL A 367 -19.00 8.60 -8.73
C VAL A 367 -20.18 8.93 -7.82
N LYS A 368 -21.38 8.51 -8.24
CA LYS A 368 -22.66 8.76 -7.52
C LYS A 368 -22.74 8.18 -6.09
N GLY A 369 -21.81 7.32 -5.68
CA GLY A 369 -21.74 6.80 -4.31
C GLY A 369 -20.79 7.65 -3.49
N ASN A 370 -21.32 8.44 -2.55
CA ASN A 370 -20.50 9.42 -1.83
C ASN A 370 -20.21 8.96 -0.39
N MET A 371 -19.12 8.21 -0.20
CA MET A 371 -18.64 7.85 1.15
C MET A 371 -18.23 9.08 2.00
N CYS A 372 -17.99 10.22 1.34
CA CYS A 372 -17.67 11.50 1.96
C CYS A 372 -18.90 12.40 2.17
N ALA A 373 -20.12 11.98 1.75
CA ALA A 373 -21.38 12.67 2.04
C ALA A 373 -21.78 12.44 3.50
N THR A 374 -21.00 13.03 4.39
CA THR A 374 -21.12 12.83 5.84
C THR A 374 -21.57 14.10 6.55
N ARG A 375 -21.61 15.25 5.85
CA ARG A 375 -21.78 16.55 6.50
C ARG A 375 -23.13 16.66 7.18
N ARG A 376 -24.23 16.41 6.47
CA ARG A 376 -25.60 16.54 7.03
C ARG A 376 -25.77 15.71 8.28
N ARG A 377 -25.26 14.48 8.25
CA ARG A 377 -25.30 13.55 9.38
C ARG A 377 -24.45 14.04 10.55
N ILE A 378 -23.22 14.49 10.30
CA ILE A 378 -22.28 14.90 11.36
C ILE A 378 -22.69 16.24 11.99
N THR A 379 -23.21 17.19 11.21
CA THR A 379 -23.64 18.50 11.70
C THR A 379 -25.09 18.53 12.17
N ASN A 380 -25.83 17.44 11.97
CA ASN A 380 -27.28 17.35 12.20
C ASN A 380 -28.07 18.47 11.49
N ASP A 381 -27.65 18.82 10.28
CA ASP A 381 -28.28 19.84 9.44
C ASP A 381 -28.63 19.23 8.08
N THR A 382 -29.93 18.99 7.86
CA THR A 382 -30.44 18.38 6.62
C THR A 382 -30.28 19.28 5.39
N ASN A 383 -30.11 20.59 5.59
CA ASN A 383 -29.94 21.57 4.52
C ASN A 383 -28.47 21.76 4.13
N ALA A 384 -27.52 21.20 4.89
CA ALA A 384 -26.11 21.32 4.59
C ALA A 384 -25.76 20.75 3.20
N LYS A 385 -24.98 21.49 2.41
CA LYS A 385 -24.44 20.99 1.13
C LYS A 385 -23.42 19.88 1.40
N GLU A 386 -23.70 18.68 0.90
CA GLU A 386 -22.76 17.55 0.95
C GLU A 386 -21.57 17.78 0.02
N VAL A 387 -20.44 17.16 0.36
CA VAL A 387 -19.19 17.27 -0.40
C VAL A 387 -18.78 15.88 -0.89
N PRO A 388 -18.55 15.68 -2.19
CA PRO A 388 -17.94 14.45 -2.71
C PRO A 388 -16.53 14.24 -2.18
N CYS A 389 -16.06 12.99 -2.26
CA CYS A 389 -14.64 12.72 -2.07
C CYS A 389 -13.82 13.44 -3.13
N PHE A 390 -12.62 13.87 -2.75
CA PHE A 390 -11.63 14.34 -3.68
C PHE A 390 -11.05 13.18 -4.51
N VAL A 391 -10.44 13.50 -5.64
CA VAL A 391 -9.72 12.54 -6.49
C VAL A 391 -8.28 13.01 -6.63
N ALA A 392 -7.36 12.07 -6.44
CA ALA A 392 -5.93 12.24 -6.66
C ALA A 392 -5.35 10.97 -7.29
N GLY A 393 -4.02 10.87 -7.36
CA GLY A 393 -3.32 9.70 -7.85
C GLY A 393 -3.50 8.44 -6.99
N ASP A 394 -3.76 8.61 -5.69
CA ASP A 394 -4.08 7.52 -4.77
C ASP A 394 -5.53 7.60 -4.26
N VAL A 395 -6.18 6.45 -4.16
CA VAL A 395 -7.61 6.34 -3.77
C VAL A 395 -7.87 6.63 -2.30
N ARG A 396 -6.83 6.71 -1.46
CA ARG A 396 -6.93 6.99 -0.03
C ARG A 396 -6.79 8.46 0.32
N VAL A 397 -6.85 9.37 -0.67
CA VAL A 397 -6.72 10.82 -0.48
C VAL A 397 -7.65 11.41 0.59
N ASP A 398 -8.87 10.89 0.72
CA ASP A 398 -9.85 11.33 1.73
C ASP A 398 -9.85 10.49 3.02
N GLU A 399 -8.84 9.62 3.22
CA GLU A 399 -8.77 8.80 4.42
C GLU A 399 -8.88 9.70 5.65
N ASN A 400 -8.09 10.77 5.74
CA ASN A 400 -8.22 11.82 6.74
C ASN A 400 -7.88 13.21 6.16
N ILE A 401 -8.45 14.27 6.74
CA ILE A 401 -8.31 15.65 6.24
C ILE A 401 -6.87 16.21 6.25
N ALA A 402 -5.98 15.68 7.11
CA ALA A 402 -4.58 16.09 7.11
C ALA A 402 -3.85 15.54 5.88
N LEU A 403 -4.07 14.28 5.52
CA LEU A 403 -3.56 13.68 4.29
C LEU A 403 -4.09 14.42 3.05
N THR A 404 -5.40 14.69 2.98
CA THR A 404 -6.02 15.46 1.89
C THR A 404 -5.40 16.86 1.73
N SER A 405 -5.02 17.48 2.85
CA SER A 405 -4.34 18.78 2.85
C SER A 405 -2.97 18.72 2.18
N ILE A 406 -2.18 17.66 2.44
CA ILE A 406 -0.90 17.44 1.76
C ILE A 406 -1.11 17.16 0.26
N HIS A 407 -2.06 16.31 -0.12
CA HIS A 407 -2.38 16.10 -1.54
C HIS A 407 -2.74 17.41 -2.25
N THR A 408 -3.55 18.27 -1.62
CA THR A 408 -3.92 19.59 -2.16
C THR A 408 -2.70 20.49 -2.31
N MET A 409 -1.80 20.50 -1.33
CA MET A 409 -0.56 21.28 -1.39
C MET A 409 0.35 20.85 -2.55
N PHE A 410 0.53 19.54 -2.78
CA PHE A 410 1.35 19.04 -3.88
C PHE A 410 0.68 19.18 -5.26
N LEU A 411 -0.66 19.15 -5.35
CA LEU A 411 -1.38 19.55 -6.57
C LEU A 411 -1.04 21.00 -6.95
N ARG A 412 -1.14 21.92 -5.99
CA ARG A 412 -0.82 23.34 -6.19
C ARG A 412 0.63 23.52 -6.65
N GLU A 413 1.57 22.79 -6.05
CA GLU A 413 2.98 22.89 -6.44
C GLU A 413 3.21 22.43 -7.88
N HIS A 414 2.54 21.37 -8.34
CA HIS A 414 2.63 20.96 -9.74
C HIS A 414 2.17 22.09 -10.68
N ASN A 415 0.98 22.65 -10.44
CA ASN A 415 0.44 23.72 -11.28
C ASN A 415 1.31 24.98 -11.24
N ARG A 416 1.88 25.31 -10.07
CA ARG A 416 2.84 26.41 -9.92
C ARG A 416 4.11 26.19 -10.74
N LEU A 417 4.68 24.98 -10.70
CA LEU A 417 5.86 24.61 -11.48
C LEU A 417 5.58 24.63 -12.97
N ALA A 418 4.49 24.01 -13.42
CA ALA A 418 4.09 23.99 -14.83
C ALA A 418 3.91 25.42 -15.39
N GLY A 419 3.19 26.29 -14.66
CA GLY A 419 3.03 27.68 -15.05
C GLY A 419 4.35 28.48 -15.06
N ALA A 420 5.28 28.19 -14.14
CA ALA A 420 6.60 28.82 -14.13
C ALA A 420 7.49 28.34 -15.27
N LEU A 421 7.44 27.04 -15.61
CA LEU A 421 8.16 26.45 -16.74
C LEU A 421 7.62 26.97 -18.08
N LEU A 422 6.30 27.14 -18.22
CA LEU A 422 5.70 27.74 -19.42
C LEU A 422 6.19 29.18 -19.64
N ARG A 423 6.26 29.99 -18.57
CA ARG A 423 6.84 31.34 -18.67
C ARG A 423 8.32 31.34 -19.03
N LEU A 424 9.06 30.33 -18.57
CA LEU A 424 10.49 30.20 -18.83
C LEU A 424 10.79 29.67 -20.24
N ASN A 425 9.95 28.76 -20.73
CA ASN A 425 10.06 28.06 -22.01
C ASN A 425 8.71 28.10 -22.75
N PRO A 426 8.32 29.24 -23.37
CA PRO A 426 7.01 29.37 -24.01
C PRO A 426 6.75 28.42 -25.20
N HIS A 427 7.81 27.81 -25.73
CA HIS A 427 7.76 26.86 -26.85
C HIS A 427 7.49 25.41 -26.40
N TRP A 428 7.52 25.11 -25.10
CA TRP A 428 7.22 23.77 -24.61
C TRP A 428 5.73 23.47 -24.73
N ASP A 429 5.42 22.29 -25.25
CA ASP A 429 4.05 21.78 -25.30
C ASP A 429 3.54 21.33 -23.92
N SER A 430 2.24 21.07 -23.85
CA SER A 430 1.56 20.69 -22.61
C SER A 430 2.06 19.37 -22.03
N GLU A 431 2.51 18.43 -22.87
CA GLU A 431 3.12 17.18 -22.44
C GLU A 431 4.48 17.42 -21.78
N THR A 432 5.34 18.22 -22.40
CA THR A 432 6.66 18.56 -21.86
C THR A 432 6.54 19.30 -20.53
N LEU A 433 5.61 20.27 -20.43
CA LEU A 433 5.33 20.99 -19.19
C LEU A 433 4.88 20.06 -18.07
N TYR A 434 3.91 19.18 -18.35
CA TYR A 434 3.44 18.19 -17.38
C TYR A 434 4.57 17.27 -16.92
N GLN A 435 5.36 16.73 -17.86
CA GLN A 435 6.41 15.77 -17.55
C GLN A 435 7.60 16.41 -16.81
N GLU A 436 8.02 17.62 -17.16
CA GLU A 436 9.10 18.33 -16.44
C GLU A 436 8.65 18.74 -15.04
N ALA A 437 7.42 19.25 -14.87
CA ALA A 437 6.86 19.53 -13.54
C ALA A 437 6.77 18.25 -12.70
N ARG A 438 6.24 17.14 -13.26
CA ARG A 438 6.19 15.83 -12.62
C ARG A 438 7.57 15.31 -12.23
N LYS A 439 8.57 15.50 -13.09
CA LYS A 439 9.95 15.07 -12.85
C LYS A 439 10.61 15.86 -11.73
N ILE A 440 10.44 17.18 -11.67
CA ILE A 440 10.90 18.03 -10.56
C ILE A 440 10.24 17.59 -9.25
N MET A 441 8.92 17.39 -9.27
CA MET A 441 8.15 16.94 -8.12
C MET A 441 8.61 15.57 -7.60
N GLY A 442 8.90 14.63 -8.51
CA GLY A 442 9.54 13.35 -8.16
C GLY A 442 10.90 13.55 -7.48
N ALA A 443 11.73 14.48 -7.96
CA ALA A 443 13.00 14.79 -7.31
C ALA A 443 12.83 15.45 -5.93
N TYR A 444 11.82 16.30 -5.74
CA TYR A 444 11.49 16.86 -4.43
C TYR A 444 11.22 15.77 -3.40
N THR A 445 10.33 14.82 -3.72
CA THR A 445 10.01 13.73 -2.78
C THR A 445 11.24 12.89 -2.47
N GLN A 446 12.08 12.59 -3.46
CA GLN A 446 13.32 11.85 -3.26
C GLN A 446 14.30 12.58 -2.31
N VAL A 447 14.41 13.90 -2.42
CA VAL A 447 15.20 14.73 -1.51
C VAL A 447 14.60 14.73 -0.11
N PHE A 448 13.31 15.05 0.03
CA PHE A 448 12.66 15.15 1.35
C PHE A 448 12.72 13.82 2.10
N VAL A 449 12.45 12.71 1.41
CA VAL A 449 12.44 11.40 2.05
C VAL A 449 13.84 11.02 2.56
N PHE A 450 14.89 11.14 1.73
CA PHE A 450 16.22 10.67 2.12
C PHE A 450 16.99 11.65 3.00
N ARG A 451 16.82 12.96 2.78
CA ARG A 451 17.56 14.00 3.49
C ARG A 451 16.87 14.39 4.79
N ASP A 452 15.54 14.51 4.77
CA ASP A 452 14.80 15.17 5.86
C ASP A 452 13.97 14.19 6.68
N TYR A 453 13.38 13.15 6.08
CA TYR A 453 12.48 12.24 6.79
C TYR A 453 13.18 10.99 7.36
N LEU A 454 13.89 10.21 6.55
CA LEU A 454 14.48 8.94 6.97
C LEU A 454 15.46 9.04 8.15
N PRO A 455 16.28 10.11 8.30
CA PRO A 455 17.13 10.26 9.49
C PRO A 455 16.36 10.24 10.81
N HIS A 456 15.15 10.81 10.82
CA HIS A 456 14.26 10.86 12.00
C HIS A 456 13.60 9.51 12.29
N ILE A 457 13.51 8.64 11.29
CA ILE A 457 12.90 7.31 11.42
C ILE A 457 13.93 6.26 11.80
N VAL A 458 14.94 6.03 10.95
CA VAL A 458 15.89 4.92 11.13
C VAL A 458 17.15 5.30 11.93
N GLY A 459 17.27 6.58 12.30
CA GLY A 459 18.38 7.12 13.09
C GLY A 459 19.67 7.36 12.27
N PRO A 460 20.57 8.21 12.79
CA PRO A 460 21.82 8.60 12.11
C PRO A 460 22.75 7.41 11.86
N ASP A 461 22.78 6.41 12.74
CA ASP A 461 23.69 5.26 12.60
C ASP A 461 23.33 4.41 11.38
N THR A 462 22.03 4.16 11.18
CA THR A 462 21.52 3.45 9.99
C THR A 462 21.71 4.30 8.73
N MET A 463 21.48 5.62 8.82
CA MET A 463 21.75 6.53 7.72
C MET A 463 23.22 6.47 7.28
N ALA A 464 24.16 6.60 8.22
CA ALA A 464 25.59 6.57 7.92
C ALA A 464 26.04 5.22 7.33
N ARG A 465 25.56 4.12 7.90
CA ARG A 465 25.98 2.76 7.53
C ARG A 465 25.38 2.25 6.21
N GLN A 466 24.12 2.60 5.90
CA GLN A 466 23.37 1.95 4.81
C GLN A 466 22.78 2.92 3.78
N LEU A 467 22.30 4.09 4.22
CA LEU A 467 21.56 5.05 3.37
C LEU A 467 22.32 6.33 3.04
N GLY A 468 23.63 6.39 3.34
CA GLY A 468 24.48 7.56 3.15
C GLY A 468 24.65 7.97 1.69
N ARG A 469 25.89 8.21 1.23
CA ARG A 469 26.14 8.67 -0.14
C ARG A 469 25.54 7.71 -1.18
N TYR A 470 24.87 8.28 -2.19
CA TYR A 470 24.31 7.49 -3.29
C TYR A 470 25.44 6.83 -4.11
N PRO A 471 25.45 5.49 -4.26
CA PRO A 471 26.51 4.80 -4.99
C PRO A 471 26.30 4.75 -6.51
N GLY A 472 25.15 5.21 -7.01
CA GLY A 472 24.76 5.10 -8.42
C GLY A 472 23.68 4.05 -8.67
N TYR A 473 23.11 4.09 -9.87
CA TYR A 473 22.10 3.13 -10.31
C TYR A 473 22.73 1.75 -10.58
N ASN A 474 22.09 0.70 -10.06
CA ASN A 474 22.46 -0.68 -10.32
C ASN A 474 21.28 -1.48 -10.87
N LYS A 475 21.34 -1.82 -12.16
CA LYS A 475 20.32 -2.58 -12.89
C LYS A 475 20.08 -4.01 -12.39
N THR A 476 20.93 -4.55 -11.51
CA THR A 476 20.74 -5.91 -10.95
C THR A 476 19.96 -5.90 -9.63
N ILE A 477 19.74 -4.74 -9.03
CA ILE A 477 18.95 -4.61 -7.80
C ILE A 477 17.46 -4.70 -8.17
N ASP A 478 16.74 -5.53 -7.43
CA ASP A 478 15.27 -5.55 -7.44
C ASP A 478 14.74 -4.38 -6.58
N PRO A 479 14.12 -3.35 -7.19
CA PRO A 479 13.54 -2.24 -6.47
C PRO A 479 12.13 -2.55 -5.94
N SER A 480 11.53 -3.70 -6.28
CA SER A 480 10.14 -4.00 -5.90
C SER A 480 9.94 -3.89 -4.38
N ILE A 481 8.75 -3.43 -3.98
CA ILE A 481 8.42 -3.32 -2.56
C ILE A 481 8.31 -4.71 -1.94
N ALA A 482 8.98 -4.92 -0.81
CA ALA A 482 8.93 -6.17 -0.07
C ALA A 482 7.62 -6.30 0.72
N ASN A 483 7.07 -7.52 0.76
CA ASN A 483 5.82 -7.77 1.45
C ASN A 483 5.90 -7.40 2.95
N VAL A 484 7.03 -7.70 3.60
CA VAL A 484 7.29 -7.34 5.01
C VAL A 484 7.35 -5.83 5.24
N PHE A 485 7.83 -5.06 4.25
CA PHE A 485 7.87 -3.61 4.36
C PHE A 485 6.45 -3.03 4.34
N ALA A 486 5.65 -3.38 3.33
CA ALA A 486 4.29 -2.88 3.14
C ALA A 486 3.29 -3.36 4.20
N THR A 487 3.48 -4.57 4.72
CA THR A 487 2.51 -5.23 5.60
C THR A 487 2.87 -5.09 7.08
N ALA A 488 4.14 -4.86 7.41
CA ALA A 488 4.60 -4.75 8.79
C ALA A 488 5.48 -3.51 9.02
N ALA A 489 6.70 -3.47 8.48
CA ALA A 489 7.72 -2.53 8.94
C ALA A 489 7.30 -1.05 8.79
N TYR A 490 6.71 -0.67 7.65
CA TYR A 490 6.33 0.73 7.42
C TYR A 490 5.01 1.14 8.10
N ARG A 491 4.29 0.16 8.68
CA ARG A 491 3.09 0.40 9.50
C ARG A 491 3.40 0.73 10.96
N PHE A 492 4.67 0.96 11.32
CA PHE A 492 5.07 1.46 12.63
C PHE A 492 4.37 2.80 12.95
N ALA A 493 4.16 3.62 11.92
CA ALA A 493 3.56 4.96 12.02
C ALA A 493 2.14 4.95 12.60
N HIS A 494 1.41 3.82 12.55
CA HIS A 494 0.12 3.69 13.20
C HIS A 494 0.16 3.95 14.72
N LEU A 495 1.33 3.80 15.36
CA LEU A 495 1.52 4.09 16.79
C LEU A 495 2.04 5.51 17.07
N ALA A 496 2.28 6.30 16.01
CA ALA A 496 2.72 7.69 16.06
C ALA A 496 1.59 8.69 15.72
N ILE A 497 0.36 8.19 15.55
CA ILE A 497 -0.83 9.00 15.25
C ILE A 497 -1.43 9.57 16.53
N GLN A 498 -1.65 10.88 16.54
CA GLN A 498 -2.35 11.58 17.62
C GLN A 498 -3.86 11.27 17.61
N PRO A 499 -4.55 11.28 18.77
CA PRO A 499 -6.00 11.08 18.83
C PRO A 499 -6.80 12.27 18.26
N THR A 500 -6.14 13.41 18.01
CA THR A 500 -6.72 14.63 17.46
C THR A 500 -5.88 15.17 16.30
N LEU A 501 -6.53 15.80 15.31
CA LEU A 501 -5.89 16.60 14.28
C LEU A 501 -5.99 18.08 14.68
N SER A 502 -4.83 18.69 14.92
CA SER A 502 -4.75 20.07 15.38
C SER A 502 -5.07 21.07 14.28
N ARG A 503 -5.85 22.10 14.59
CA ARG A 503 -6.16 23.21 13.67
C ARG A 503 -5.78 24.51 14.32
N LEU A 504 -4.80 25.21 13.74
CA LEU A 504 -4.27 26.43 14.34
C LEU A 504 -4.60 27.68 13.52
N ASP A 505 -4.82 28.78 14.22
CA ASP A 505 -4.98 30.10 13.64
C ASP A 505 -3.63 30.68 13.15
N ILE A 506 -3.65 31.90 12.64
CA ILE A 506 -2.44 32.59 12.14
C ILE A 506 -1.40 32.88 13.23
N ASN A 507 -1.78 32.84 14.51
CA ASN A 507 -0.90 33.04 15.65
C ASN A 507 -0.38 31.71 16.22
N ASN A 508 -0.59 30.59 15.52
CA ASN A 508 -0.28 29.23 15.96
C ASN A 508 -0.96 28.83 17.27
N LYS A 509 -2.15 29.38 17.54
CA LYS A 509 -3.02 28.96 18.66
C LYS A 509 -4.18 28.14 18.13
N GLU A 510 -4.85 27.39 19.02
CA GLU A 510 -6.09 26.67 18.70
C GLU A 510 -7.05 27.59 17.93
N ASN A 511 -7.52 27.13 16.76
CA ASN A 511 -8.35 27.95 15.90
C ASN A 511 -9.75 28.13 16.54
N PRO A 512 -10.16 29.37 16.87
CA PRO A 512 -11.37 29.61 17.64
C PRO A 512 -12.66 29.34 16.84
N MET A 513 -12.60 29.43 15.51
CA MET A 513 -13.74 29.20 14.63
C MET A 513 -13.85 27.72 14.25
N PHE A 514 -12.71 27.07 14.04
CA PHE A 514 -12.61 25.69 13.56
C PHE A 514 -11.64 24.90 14.46
N PRO A 515 -12.09 24.46 15.66
CA PRO A 515 -11.22 23.84 16.66
C PRO A 515 -10.69 22.47 16.23
N SER A 516 -9.64 21.97 16.85
CA SER A 516 -9.03 20.66 16.62
C SER A 516 -10.07 19.53 16.60
N VAL A 517 -9.89 18.58 15.68
CA VAL A 517 -10.89 17.53 15.39
C VAL A 517 -10.42 16.20 15.95
N PRO A 518 -11.22 15.48 16.75
CA PRO A 518 -10.92 14.09 17.10
C PRO A 518 -10.75 13.24 15.83
N LEU A 519 -9.69 12.43 15.76
CA LEU A 519 -9.30 11.72 14.54
C LEU A 519 -10.44 10.87 13.97
N PHE A 520 -11.21 10.19 14.82
CA PHE A 520 -12.36 9.38 14.39
C PHE A 520 -13.48 10.18 13.71
N LYS A 521 -13.52 11.51 13.87
CA LYS A 521 -14.44 12.46 13.20
C LYS A 521 -13.80 13.19 12.01
N ALA A 522 -12.52 12.94 11.74
CA ALA A 522 -11.77 13.52 10.65
C ALA A 522 -11.69 12.60 9.42
N PHE A 523 -12.01 11.31 9.57
CA PHE A 523 -12.01 10.37 8.46
C PHE A 523 -13.13 10.64 7.45
N PHE A 524 -12.83 10.69 6.14
CA PHE A 524 -13.82 10.89 5.06
C PHE A 524 -14.72 12.12 5.24
N THR A 525 -14.12 13.23 5.71
CA THR A 525 -14.82 14.51 5.93
C THR A 525 -14.21 15.68 5.13
N PRO A 526 -14.05 15.56 3.79
CA PRO A 526 -13.48 16.64 2.96
C PRO A 526 -14.27 17.95 3.06
N TRP A 527 -15.55 17.88 3.45
CA TRP A 527 -16.36 19.07 3.71
C TRP A 527 -15.76 20.00 4.78
N ARG A 528 -14.94 19.49 5.71
CA ARG A 528 -14.21 20.32 6.67
C ARG A 528 -13.17 21.20 5.99
N LEU A 529 -12.52 20.73 4.92
CA LEU A 529 -11.61 21.59 4.16
C LEU A 529 -12.38 22.68 3.42
N VAL A 530 -13.51 22.31 2.81
CA VAL A 530 -14.33 23.23 2.01
C VAL A 530 -15.03 24.30 2.86
N PHE A 531 -15.53 23.93 4.04
CA PHE A 531 -16.39 24.80 4.85
C PHE A 531 -15.79 25.18 6.22
N GLU A 532 -14.68 24.59 6.65
CA GLU A 532 -14.05 24.84 7.95
C GLU A 532 -12.58 25.30 7.85
N GLY A 533 -12.31 26.25 6.93
CA GLY A 533 -11.08 27.05 6.95
C GLY A 533 -9.94 26.62 6.02
N GLY A 534 -10.19 25.73 5.05
CA GLY A 534 -9.18 25.33 4.07
C GLY A 534 -8.10 24.43 4.65
N ILE A 535 -6.94 24.37 3.96
CA ILE A 535 -5.83 23.51 4.40
C ILE A 535 -4.89 24.20 5.41
N ASP A 536 -4.86 25.53 5.40
CA ASP A 536 -3.94 26.35 6.19
C ASP A 536 -3.93 26.01 7.69
N PRO A 537 -5.09 25.93 8.40
CA PRO A 537 -5.10 25.60 9.82
C PRO A 537 -4.55 24.21 10.14
N LEU A 538 -4.79 23.24 9.25
CA LEU A 538 -4.28 21.88 9.40
C LEU A 538 -2.78 21.82 9.15
N ILE A 539 -2.27 22.49 8.10
CA ILE A 539 -0.82 22.54 7.84
C ILE A 539 -0.09 23.21 9.01
N ARG A 540 -0.62 24.31 9.58
CA ARG A 540 -0.08 24.89 10.83
C ARG A 540 -0.10 23.89 11.99
N GLY A 541 -1.19 23.14 12.14
CA GLY A 541 -1.28 22.06 13.13
C GLY A 541 -0.20 20.99 12.94
N LEU A 542 0.02 20.54 11.71
CA LEU A 542 1.01 19.49 11.41
C LEU A 542 2.43 19.93 11.73
N VAL A 543 2.82 21.17 11.43
CA VAL A 543 4.19 21.67 11.67
C VAL A 543 4.36 22.34 13.03
N GLY A 544 3.26 22.62 13.74
CA GLY A 544 3.26 23.34 15.01
C GLY A 544 2.99 22.48 16.25
N HIS A 545 2.34 21.31 16.09
CA HIS A 545 2.05 20.39 17.21
C HIS A 545 2.88 19.11 17.12
N PRO A 546 3.17 18.47 18.27
CA PRO A 546 3.98 17.26 18.31
C PRO A 546 3.27 16.04 17.73
N ALA A 547 4.05 15.10 17.18
CA ALA A 547 3.58 13.75 16.90
C ALA A 547 3.27 13.00 18.22
N LYS A 548 2.58 11.85 18.13
CA LYS A 548 2.51 10.92 19.26
C LYS A 548 3.83 10.16 19.36
N LEU A 549 4.36 10.03 20.57
CA LEU A 549 5.45 9.11 20.86
C LEU A 549 4.88 7.69 21.09
N ASN A 550 5.43 6.68 20.41
CA ASN A 550 5.12 5.29 20.75
C ASN A 550 5.88 4.90 22.02
N THR A 551 5.19 4.32 22.99
CA THR A 551 5.79 3.75 24.21
C THR A 551 5.30 2.34 24.42
N GLN A 552 6.09 1.51 25.10
CA GLN A 552 5.82 0.09 25.28
C GLN A 552 4.60 -0.22 26.16
N ASN A 553 4.08 0.77 26.89
CA ASN A 553 2.91 0.63 27.76
C ASN A 553 1.67 1.34 27.20
N HIS A 554 1.85 2.25 26.23
CA HIS A 554 0.79 3.11 25.67
C HIS A 554 0.92 3.18 24.14
N MET A 555 0.75 2.03 23.48
CA MET A 555 1.01 1.88 22.06
C MET A 555 -0.05 2.55 21.16
N MET A 556 -1.31 2.06 21.15
CA MET A 556 -2.31 2.46 20.15
C MET A 556 -3.51 3.20 20.77
N VAL A 557 -3.79 4.39 20.24
CA VAL A 557 -4.92 5.25 20.65
C VAL A 557 -6.28 4.62 20.34
N ASP A 558 -7.30 4.95 21.13
CA ASP A 558 -8.63 4.39 20.97
C ASP A 558 -9.28 4.81 19.64
N ALA A 559 -8.90 5.96 19.08
CA ALA A 559 -9.34 6.40 17.76
C ALA A 559 -9.06 5.37 16.64
N LEU A 560 -7.99 4.57 16.79
CA LEU A 560 -7.57 3.54 15.83
C LEU A 560 -7.85 2.11 16.30
N ARG A 561 -7.82 1.86 17.61
CA ARG A 561 -8.03 0.53 18.19
C ARG A 561 -9.51 0.19 18.43
N GLU A 562 -10.30 1.18 18.84
CA GLU A 562 -11.70 0.99 19.23
C GLU A 562 -12.71 1.78 18.40
N LYS A 563 -12.26 2.80 17.68
CA LYS A 563 -13.13 3.73 16.96
C LYS A 563 -12.78 3.89 15.48
N LEU A 564 -12.00 2.96 14.92
CA LEU A 564 -11.62 3.04 13.51
C LEU A 564 -12.88 3.00 12.63
N PHE A 565 -13.12 4.14 11.97
CA PHE A 565 -14.31 4.46 11.18
C PHE A 565 -15.66 4.39 11.93
N GLN A 566 -15.68 4.51 13.26
CA GLN A 566 -16.89 4.41 14.09
C GLN A 566 -18.01 5.40 13.70
N PHE A 567 -17.66 6.54 13.10
CA PHE A 567 -18.61 7.62 12.80
C PHE A 567 -19.80 7.20 11.90
N ILE A 568 -19.75 6.01 11.28
CA ILE A 568 -20.85 5.47 10.47
C ILE A 568 -21.67 4.34 11.12
N ASN A 569 -21.21 3.64 12.17
CA ASN A 569 -21.93 2.48 12.73
C ASN A 569 -21.52 2.10 14.17
N HIS A 570 -22.26 1.18 14.79
CA HIS A 570 -21.99 0.63 16.12
C HIS A 570 -20.72 -0.24 16.19
N LEU A 571 -20.40 -0.99 15.11
CA LEU A 571 -19.24 -1.89 15.07
C LEU A 571 -18.01 -1.19 14.45
N ALA A 572 -17.18 -0.57 15.28
CA ALA A 572 -15.88 -0.03 14.87
C ALA A 572 -14.82 -1.13 14.68
N LEU A 573 -13.87 -0.88 13.78
CA LEU A 573 -12.74 -1.78 13.52
C LEU A 573 -11.61 -1.55 14.54
N ASP A 574 -10.60 -2.42 14.49
CA ASP A 574 -9.38 -2.34 15.28
C ASP A 574 -8.15 -2.43 14.35
N LEU A 575 -7.39 -1.34 14.23
CA LEU A 575 -6.26 -1.27 13.31
C LEU A 575 -5.09 -2.19 13.70
N GLY A 576 -4.82 -2.36 14.99
CA GLY A 576 -3.76 -3.25 15.49
C GLY A 576 -4.07 -4.70 15.15
N SER A 577 -5.31 -5.11 15.42
CA SER A 577 -5.83 -6.43 15.06
C SER A 577 -5.79 -6.67 13.55
N LEU A 578 -6.16 -5.68 12.74
CA LEU A 578 -6.07 -5.74 11.28
C LEU A 578 -4.63 -5.88 10.78
N ASN A 579 -3.65 -5.22 11.40
CA ASN A 579 -2.24 -5.34 11.01
C ASN A 579 -1.71 -6.76 11.22
N MET A 580 -1.96 -7.35 12.40
CA MET A 580 -1.55 -8.72 12.70
C MET A 580 -2.29 -9.74 11.81
N GLN A 581 -3.61 -9.60 11.66
CA GLN A 581 -4.41 -10.47 10.78
C GLN A 581 -3.91 -10.40 9.33
N ARG A 582 -3.54 -9.20 8.85
CA ARG A 582 -2.99 -8.99 7.51
C ARG A 582 -1.61 -9.63 7.34
N GLY A 583 -0.76 -9.57 8.37
CA GLY A 583 0.52 -10.28 8.39
C GLY A 583 0.35 -11.79 8.20
N ARG A 584 -0.65 -12.38 8.88
CA ARG A 584 -1.02 -13.80 8.74
C ARG A 584 -1.63 -14.12 7.38
N ASP A 585 -2.49 -13.26 6.84
CA ASP A 585 -3.06 -13.35 5.47
C ASP A 585 -1.98 -13.32 4.39
N HIS A 586 -0.93 -12.53 4.59
CA HIS A 586 0.19 -12.41 3.65
C HIS A 586 1.25 -13.49 3.85
N GLY A 587 1.06 -14.40 4.82
CA GLY A 587 2.02 -15.43 5.16
C GLY A 587 3.40 -14.85 5.50
N LEU A 588 3.47 -13.78 6.30
CA LEU A 588 4.76 -13.30 6.76
C LEU A 588 5.37 -14.30 7.76
N PRO A 589 6.69 -14.58 7.67
CA PRO A 589 7.41 -15.18 8.78
C PRO A 589 7.33 -14.32 10.05
N ASP A 590 7.45 -14.98 11.19
CA ASP A 590 7.35 -14.34 12.51
C ASP A 590 8.63 -13.60 12.91
N TYR A 591 8.55 -12.89 14.03
CA TYR A 591 9.56 -11.95 14.55
C TYR A 591 11.01 -12.45 14.46
N ASN A 592 11.32 -13.63 15.01
CA ASN A 592 12.69 -14.13 15.06
C ASN A 592 13.29 -14.45 13.67
N ALA A 593 12.46 -14.82 12.69
CA ALA A 593 12.93 -15.03 11.32
C ALA A 593 13.46 -13.72 10.72
N TRP A 594 12.81 -12.60 11.02
CA TRP A 594 13.23 -11.28 10.55
C TRP A 594 14.37 -10.68 11.36
N ARG A 595 14.42 -10.94 12.68
CA ARG A 595 15.60 -10.65 13.52
C ARG A 595 16.85 -11.30 12.92
N LYS A 596 16.76 -12.60 12.58
CA LYS A 596 17.83 -13.36 11.94
C LYS A 596 18.22 -12.78 10.58
N PHE A 597 17.23 -12.43 9.74
CA PHE A 597 17.48 -11.77 8.45
C PHE A 597 18.32 -10.49 8.61
N CYS A 598 18.04 -9.70 9.65
CA CYS A 598 18.76 -8.47 9.95
C CYS A 598 20.08 -8.66 10.71
N GLY A 599 20.52 -9.91 10.95
CA GLY A 599 21.74 -10.20 11.71
C GLY A 599 21.65 -9.83 13.19
N LEU A 600 20.43 -9.78 13.73
CA LEU A 600 20.15 -9.42 15.12
C LEU A 600 19.94 -10.69 15.97
N SER A 601 20.10 -10.60 17.30
CA SER A 601 19.86 -11.73 18.20
C SER A 601 18.44 -12.27 18.11
N THR A 602 18.29 -13.60 18.18
CA THR A 602 16.99 -14.30 18.14
C THR A 602 16.67 -14.85 19.53
N PRO A 603 15.93 -14.11 20.38
CA PRO A 603 15.63 -14.53 21.73
C PRO A 603 14.83 -15.84 21.74
N SER A 604 15.19 -16.76 22.62
CA SER A 604 14.58 -18.09 22.75
C SER A 604 13.66 -18.23 23.97
N ASN A 605 13.80 -17.34 24.96
CA ASN A 605 13.11 -17.41 26.25
C ASN A 605 12.81 -16.01 26.80
N LEU A 606 12.12 -15.95 27.95
CA LEU A 606 11.72 -14.71 28.60
C LEU A 606 12.90 -13.78 28.90
N GLY A 607 14.00 -14.30 29.44
CA GLY A 607 15.15 -13.49 29.82
C GLY A 607 15.80 -12.83 28.60
N GLU A 608 15.99 -13.59 27.52
CA GLU A 608 16.55 -13.06 26.28
C GLU A 608 15.61 -12.06 25.60
N LEU A 609 14.29 -12.33 25.57
CA LEU A 609 13.32 -11.38 25.02
C LEU A 609 13.26 -10.10 25.85
N ALA A 610 13.31 -10.20 27.18
CA ALA A 610 13.34 -9.05 28.08
C ALA A 610 14.55 -8.16 27.82
N VAL A 611 15.73 -8.74 27.53
CA VAL A 611 16.93 -7.99 27.14
C VAL A 611 16.72 -7.28 25.80
N VAL A 612 16.17 -7.96 24.78
CA VAL A 612 15.92 -7.35 23.46
C VAL A 612 14.93 -6.20 23.54
N LEU A 613 13.86 -6.36 24.31
CA LEU A 613 12.83 -5.34 24.47
C LEU A 613 13.23 -4.26 25.50
N ASN A 614 14.27 -4.49 26.30
CA ASN A 614 14.57 -3.70 27.49
C ASN A 614 13.34 -3.55 28.42
N ASN A 615 12.52 -4.61 28.50
CA ASN A 615 11.24 -4.59 29.21
C ASN A 615 10.76 -6.00 29.54
N THR A 616 10.98 -6.41 30.79
CA THR A 616 10.62 -7.75 31.28
C THR A 616 9.11 -7.98 31.33
N ASP A 617 8.33 -6.95 31.70
CA ASP A 617 6.86 -7.07 31.78
C ASP A 617 6.24 -7.28 30.39
N LEU A 618 6.64 -6.46 29.41
CA LEU A 618 6.15 -6.62 28.05
C LEU A 618 6.58 -7.96 27.44
N ALA A 619 7.83 -8.38 27.67
CA ALA A 619 8.30 -9.69 27.23
C ALA A 619 7.46 -10.82 27.84
N PHE A 620 7.16 -10.74 29.13
CA PHE A 620 6.30 -11.71 29.83
C PHE A 620 4.89 -11.74 29.24
N ARG A 621 4.23 -10.59 29.07
CA ARG A 621 2.88 -10.50 28.49
C ARG A 621 2.81 -11.03 27.06
N LEU A 622 3.84 -10.77 26.24
CA LEU A 622 3.94 -11.33 24.90
C LEU A 622 4.08 -12.86 24.94
N LEU A 623 4.93 -13.42 25.80
CA LEU A 623 5.08 -14.87 25.91
C LEU A 623 3.87 -15.58 26.52
N GLN A 624 3.10 -14.91 27.38
CA GLN A 624 1.81 -15.44 27.82
C GLN A 624 0.81 -15.64 26.67
N LEU A 625 0.91 -14.82 25.61
CA LEU A 625 0.02 -14.88 24.45
C LEU A 625 0.56 -15.79 23.34
N TYR A 626 1.86 -15.70 23.05
CA TYR A 626 2.47 -16.37 21.90
C TYR A 626 3.20 -17.68 22.24
N GLY A 627 3.48 -17.93 23.52
CA GLY A 627 4.25 -19.07 24.02
C GLY A 627 5.76 -18.95 23.81
N THR A 628 6.19 -18.57 22.60
CA THR A 628 7.60 -18.41 22.20
C THR A 628 7.82 -17.13 21.39
N PRO A 629 9.00 -16.47 21.46
CA PRO A 629 9.32 -15.34 20.58
C PRO A 629 9.24 -15.68 19.08
N ASP A 630 9.42 -16.96 18.72
CA ASP A 630 9.32 -17.45 17.34
C ASP A 630 7.91 -17.36 16.75
N ASN A 631 6.88 -17.15 17.57
CA ASN A 631 5.49 -17.04 17.13
C ASN A 631 4.97 -15.60 17.07
N ILE A 632 5.75 -14.62 17.54
CA ILE A 632 5.30 -13.23 17.61
C ILE A 632 5.13 -12.69 16.18
N ASP A 633 3.92 -12.21 15.85
CA ASP A 633 3.63 -11.57 14.57
C ASP A 633 4.64 -10.43 14.33
N VAL A 634 5.32 -10.39 13.17
CA VAL A 634 6.44 -9.46 12.92
C VAL A 634 6.09 -7.99 13.14
N TRP A 635 4.85 -7.58 12.85
CA TRP A 635 4.41 -6.21 13.14
C TRP A 635 4.47 -5.91 14.64
N MET A 636 3.91 -6.80 15.47
CA MET A 636 3.87 -6.67 16.92
C MET A 636 5.28 -6.72 17.53
N GLY A 637 6.12 -7.64 17.07
CA GLY A 637 7.51 -7.75 17.55
C GLY A 637 8.33 -6.50 17.22
N GLY A 638 8.23 -5.98 15.99
CA GLY A 638 9.00 -4.82 15.56
C GLY A 638 8.58 -3.49 16.21
N VAL A 639 7.29 -3.29 16.50
CA VAL A 639 6.83 -2.09 17.24
C VAL A 639 7.06 -2.16 18.74
N ALA A 640 7.33 -3.37 19.28
CA ALA A 640 7.64 -3.57 20.69
C ALA A 640 9.12 -3.28 21.02
N GLU A 641 10.02 -3.29 20.04
CA GLU A 641 11.43 -2.98 20.26
C GLU A 641 11.62 -1.49 20.65
N PRO A 642 12.55 -1.18 21.58
CA PRO A 642 12.89 0.19 21.92
C PRO A 642 13.50 0.91 20.72
N PHE A 643 13.28 2.22 20.62
CA PHE A 643 13.81 3.01 19.51
C PHE A 643 15.33 3.00 19.45
N VAL A 644 15.86 2.98 18.21
CA VAL A 644 17.27 3.27 17.98
C VAL A 644 17.57 4.74 18.31
N HIS A 645 18.85 5.04 18.57
CA HIS A 645 19.31 6.40 18.87
C HIS A 645 18.80 7.41 17.82
N ARG A 646 18.06 8.44 18.29
CA ARG A 646 17.43 9.50 17.48
C ARG A 646 16.53 9.02 16.33
N GLY A 647 16.08 7.75 16.37
CA GLY A 647 15.07 7.21 15.46
C GLY A 647 13.69 7.09 16.11
N ARG A 648 12.72 6.58 15.35
CA ARG A 648 11.35 6.29 15.79
C ARG A 648 10.89 4.86 15.47
N VAL A 649 11.86 3.98 15.27
CA VAL A 649 11.65 2.53 15.16
C VAL A 649 12.76 1.78 15.90
N GLY A 650 12.47 0.53 16.27
CA GLY A 650 13.49 -0.36 16.83
C GLY A 650 14.46 -0.93 15.79
N PRO A 651 15.54 -1.60 16.21
CA PRO A 651 16.58 -2.15 15.33
C PRO A 651 16.07 -2.98 14.16
N LEU A 652 15.04 -3.82 14.36
CA LEU A 652 14.46 -4.66 13.33
C LEU A 652 13.84 -3.83 12.21
N PHE A 653 12.98 -2.88 12.58
CA PHE A 653 12.32 -2.02 11.60
C PHE A 653 13.28 -1.01 10.98
N ALA A 654 14.29 -0.52 11.71
CA ALA A 654 15.35 0.28 11.13
C ALA A 654 16.05 -0.47 9.99
N CYS A 655 16.41 -1.75 10.20
CA CYS A 655 16.98 -2.61 9.17
C CYS A 655 16.05 -2.82 7.96
N LEU A 656 14.78 -3.19 8.19
CA LEU A 656 13.85 -3.51 7.10
C LEU A 656 13.49 -2.27 6.28
N ILE A 657 13.22 -1.14 6.94
CA ILE A 657 12.92 0.15 6.30
C ILE A 657 14.13 0.62 5.50
N ALA A 658 15.32 0.66 6.11
CA ALA A 658 16.53 1.09 5.41
C ALA A 658 16.88 0.19 4.23
N THR A 659 16.66 -1.12 4.34
CA THR A 659 16.88 -2.05 3.23
C THR A 659 15.93 -1.79 2.07
N GLN A 660 14.65 -1.49 2.32
CA GLN A 660 13.72 -1.13 1.25
C GLN A 660 14.12 0.18 0.58
N PHE A 661 14.36 1.24 1.35
CA PHE A 661 14.74 2.53 0.80
C PHE A 661 16.07 2.47 0.02
N GLN A 662 17.03 1.68 0.50
CA GLN A 662 18.27 1.43 -0.23
C GLN A 662 18.01 0.81 -1.62
N LYS A 663 17.15 -0.21 -1.68
CA LYS A 663 16.80 -0.91 -2.92
C LYS A 663 16.07 -0.02 -3.92
N ILE A 664 15.07 0.75 -3.49
CA ILE A 664 14.34 1.64 -4.39
C ILE A 664 15.23 2.78 -4.90
N ARG A 665 16.17 3.29 -4.09
CA ARG A 665 17.11 4.32 -4.53
C ARG A 665 18.12 3.79 -5.55
N GLN A 666 18.72 2.63 -5.30
CA GLN A 666 19.77 2.09 -6.16
C GLN A 666 19.23 1.34 -7.38
N GLY A 667 18.01 0.77 -7.29
CA GLY A 667 17.34 0.09 -8.39
C GLY A 667 16.52 1.02 -9.29
N ASP A 668 16.53 2.32 -9.04
CA ASP A 668 15.80 3.33 -9.83
C ASP A 668 16.71 4.01 -10.86
N ARG A 669 16.47 3.70 -12.14
CA ARG A 669 17.21 4.29 -13.26
C ARG A 669 17.02 5.80 -13.35
N LEU A 670 15.89 6.31 -12.87
CA LEU A 670 15.50 7.72 -12.97
C LEU A 670 15.63 8.45 -11.61
N TRP A 671 16.43 7.91 -10.68
CA TRP A 671 16.80 8.59 -9.42
C TRP A 671 17.44 9.94 -9.70
N TYR A 672 17.08 10.99 -8.94
CA TYR A 672 17.46 12.37 -9.26
C TYR A 672 18.98 12.62 -9.29
N GLU A 673 19.76 11.85 -8.52
CA GLU A 673 21.24 11.95 -8.51
C GLU A 673 21.90 11.15 -9.63
N ASN A 674 21.18 10.24 -10.29
CA ASN A 674 21.75 9.42 -11.36
C ASN A 674 22.16 10.31 -12.55
N PRO A 675 23.41 10.20 -13.07
CA PRO A 675 23.86 10.99 -14.20
C PRO A 675 22.92 10.84 -15.41
N GLY A 676 22.65 11.96 -16.09
CA GLY A 676 21.75 12.02 -17.25
C GLY A 676 20.27 12.22 -16.91
N VAL A 677 19.84 11.98 -15.67
CA VAL A 677 18.44 12.27 -15.26
C VAL A 677 18.21 13.77 -15.18
N PHE A 678 19.08 14.49 -14.46
CA PHE A 678 19.14 15.94 -14.41
C PHE A 678 20.54 16.43 -14.79
N THR A 679 20.65 17.67 -15.27
CA THR A 679 21.96 18.32 -15.46
C THR A 679 22.62 18.63 -14.11
N SER A 680 23.93 18.91 -14.10
CA SER A 680 24.62 19.29 -12.87
C SER A 680 24.06 20.58 -12.24
N ALA A 681 23.61 21.53 -13.07
CA ALA A 681 22.98 22.76 -12.60
C ALA A 681 21.61 22.49 -11.97
N GLN A 682 20.78 21.66 -12.61
CA GLN A 682 19.48 21.23 -12.08
C GLN A 682 19.65 20.47 -10.75
N ARG A 683 20.60 19.54 -10.65
CA ARG A 683 20.91 18.84 -9.39
C ARG A 683 21.35 19.80 -8.29
N LYS A 684 22.15 20.82 -8.60
CA LYS A 684 22.58 21.83 -7.62
C LYS A 684 21.38 22.63 -7.10
N ALA A 685 20.43 22.97 -7.96
CA ALA A 685 19.19 23.65 -7.55
C ALA A 685 18.32 22.74 -6.66
N LEU A 686 18.13 21.47 -7.05
CA LEU A 686 17.32 20.50 -6.30
C LEU A 686 17.87 20.18 -4.90
N LYS A 687 19.19 20.22 -4.69
CA LYS A 687 19.79 19.93 -3.38
C LYS A 687 19.31 20.86 -2.25
N ASN A 688 18.83 22.06 -2.58
CA ASN A 688 18.45 23.07 -1.60
C ASN A 688 16.94 23.19 -1.40
N VAL A 689 16.13 22.38 -2.09
CA VAL A 689 14.67 22.43 -1.95
C VAL A 689 14.26 21.94 -0.57
N SER A 690 13.14 22.42 -0.03
CA SER A 690 12.64 21.99 1.28
C SER A 690 11.11 21.90 1.28
N LEU A 691 10.56 21.05 2.16
CA LEU A 691 9.11 21.01 2.38
C LEU A 691 8.58 22.35 2.90
N ALA A 692 9.38 23.07 3.68
CA ALA A 692 9.09 24.42 4.15
C ALA A 692 8.83 25.40 2.99
N GLN A 693 9.63 25.29 1.91
CA GLN A 693 9.42 26.08 0.69
C GLN A 693 8.07 25.75 0.03
N ILE A 694 7.72 24.47 -0.11
CA ILE A 694 6.43 24.07 -0.70
C ILE A 694 5.26 24.58 0.13
N ILE A 695 5.35 24.54 1.46
CA ILE A 695 4.34 25.11 2.35
C ILE A 695 4.17 26.61 2.06
N CYS A 696 5.27 27.37 2.01
CA CYS A 696 5.23 28.80 1.72
C CYS A 696 4.66 29.13 0.33
N ASP A 697 5.08 28.38 -0.69
CA ASP A 697 4.70 28.64 -2.08
C ASP A 697 3.21 28.31 -2.36
N ASN A 698 2.58 27.43 -1.55
CA ASN A 698 1.27 26.83 -1.87
C ASN A 698 0.18 27.00 -0.79
N THR A 699 0.45 27.75 0.27
CA THR A 699 -0.50 28.03 1.37
C THR A 699 -0.58 29.52 1.67
N GLY A 700 -1.43 29.91 2.63
CA GLY A 700 -1.44 31.26 3.21
C GLY A 700 -0.49 31.42 4.41
N ILE A 701 0.32 30.42 4.73
CA ILE A 701 1.27 30.46 5.84
C ILE A 701 2.47 31.34 5.46
N THR A 702 2.78 32.33 6.31
CA THR A 702 3.82 33.33 6.05
C THR A 702 5.11 33.09 6.83
N ALA A 703 5.10 32.15 7.79
CA ALA A 703 6.28 31.73 8.53
C ALA A 703 6.21 30.24 8.86
N VAL A 704 7.32 29.52 8.65
CA VAL A 704 7.46 28.09 8.92
C VAL A 704 8.91 27.78 9.29
N SER A 705 9.11 26.73 10.09
CA SER A 705 10.45 26.25 10.44
C SER A 705 11.19 25.69 9.23
N ARG A 706 12.53 25.75 9.25
CA ARG A 706 13.36 25.24 8.14
C ARG A 706 13.19 23.75 7.92
N ASP A 707 13.15 22.99 9.02
CA ASP A 707 12.76 21.60 9.02
C ASP A 707 11.34 21.48 9.62
N PRO A 708 10.29 21.32 8.79
CA PRO A 708 8.91 21.18 9.27
C PRO A 708 8.66 19.92 10.10
N PHE A 709 9.60 18.96 10.13
CA PHE A 709 9.50 17.73 10.90
C PHE A 709 9.92 17.90 12.36
N LEU A 710 10.69 18.94 12.69
CA LEU A 710 11.18 19.21 14.04
C LEU A 710 10.27 20.22 14.76
N ILE A 711 10.08 20.06 16.07
CA ILE A 711 9.26 20.99 16.87
C ILE A 711 9.81 22.41 16.72
N PRO A 712 8.96 23.47 16.65
CA PRO A 712 9.41 24.86 16.49
C PRO A 712 10.10 25.47 17.73
N GLU A 713 10.98 24.71 18.38
CA GLU A 713 11.76 25.07 19.56
C GLU A 713 13.25 24.69 19.35
N GLY A 714 14.12 24.97 20.33
CA GLY A 714 15.49 24.44 20.32
C GLY A 714 16.37 24.84 19.12
N GLY A 715 16.08 25.97 18.47
CA GLY A 715 16.81 26.46 17.30
C GLY A 715 16.11 26.23 15.95
N ASN A 716 14.98 25.51 15.91
CA ASN A 716 14.14 25.36 14.71
C ASN A 716 12.96 26.36 14.70
N THR A 717 13.21 27.61 15.08
CA THR A 717 12.16 28.62 15.16
C THR A 717 11.58 28.96 13.78
N PRO A 718 10.27 29.23 13.67
CA PRO A 718 9.66 29.62 12.41
C PRO A 718 10.30 30.88 11.82
N ILE A 719 10.65 30.83 10.54
CA ILE A 719 11.20 31.97 9.80
C ILE A 719 10.20 32.43 8.74
N LYS A 720 10.24 33.73 8.39
CA LYS A 720 9.40 34.28 7.34
C LYS A 720 9.66 33.57 6.01
N CYS A 721 8.60 33.30 5.24
CA CYS A 721 8.70 32.61 3.95
C CYS A 721 9.64 33.29 2.95
N ASN A 722 9.74 34.63 2.96
CA ASN A 722 10.67 35.36 2.10
C ASN A 722 12.16 35.06 2.39
N ASN A 723 12.48 34.47 3.56
CA ASN A 723 13.83 34.05 3.94
C ASN A 723 14.10 32.56 3.67
N ILE A 724 13.10 31.84 3.12
CA ILE A 724 13.24 30.45 2.69
C ILE A 724 13.62 30.47 1.21
N GLN A 725 14.72 29.79 0.87
CA GLN A 725 15.24 29.74 -0.48
C GLN A 725 14.23 29.04 -1.41
N GLN A 726 13.87 29.70 -2.51
CA GLN A 726 13.04 29.11 -3.56
C GLN A 726 13.88 28.29 -4.55
N LEU A 727 13.25 27.30 -5.18
CA LEU A 727 13.85 26.58 -6.30
C LEU A 727 14.16 27.57 -7.45
N ASN A 728 15.43 27.65 -7.81
CA ASN A 728 15.84 28.42 -8.98
C ASN A 728 15.63 27.59 -10.26
N LEU A 729 14.55 27.90 -10.99
CA LEU A 729 14.18 27.22 -12.24
C LEU A 729 15.03 27.63 -13.45
N SER A 730 15.94 28.61 -13.36
CA SER A 730 16.78 29.03 -14.51
C SER A 730 17.57 27.88 -15.14
N ALA A 731 17.91 26.85 -14.36
CA ALA A 731 18.57 25.63 -14.84
C ALA A 731 17.69 24.74 -15.75
N TRP A 732 16.40 25.05 -15.91
CA TRP A 732 15.47 24.41 -16.85
C TRP A 732 15.17 25.26 -18.08
N LYS A 733 15.80 26.44 -18.23
CA LYS A 733 15.66 27.25 -19.43
C LYS A 733 16.30 26.52 -20.62
N ASP A 734 15.53 26.28 -21.66
CA ASP A 734 16.02 25.75 -22.93
C ASP A 734 16.55 26.89 -23.81
N SER A 735 17.71 26.70 -24.42
CA SER A 735 18.40 27.72 -25.23
C SER A 735 17.91 27.81 -26.68
N THR A 736 16.97 26.95 -27.09
CA THR A 736 16.44 26.92 -28.45
C THR A 736 15.33 27.97 -28.64
N SER A 737 15.70 29.22 -28.97
CA SER A 737 14.70 30.21 -29.42
C SER A 737 15.23 31.39 -30.26
N THR A 738 16.44 31.33 -30.84
CA THR A 738 16.87 32.40 -31.77
C THR A 738 17.72 31.91 -32.94
N ALA A 739 18.65 30.97 -32.73
CA ALA A 739 19.56 30.55 -33.81
C ALA A 739 18.90 29.70 -34.90
N ASP A 740 17.92 28.85 -34.57
CA ASP A 740 17.29 27.95 -35.56
C ASP A 740 16.14 28.61 -36.32
N GLN A 741 15.56 29.71 -35.80
CA GLN A 741 14.56 30.50 -36.55
C GLN A 741 15.21 31.42 -37.57
N GLU A 742 16.39 32.01 -37.27
CA GLU A 742 17.14 32.82 -38.24
C GLU A 742 17.82 31.97 -39.33
N GLN A 743 18.14 30.69 -39.07
CA GLN A 743 18.66 29.81 -40.12
C GLN A 743 17.58 29.28 -41.05
N GLN A 744 16.34 29.19 -40.59
CA GLN A 744 15.22 28.75 -41.42
C GLN A 744 14.65 29.90 -42.26
N GLU A 745 14.68 31.15 -41.76
CA GLU A 745 14.37 32.34 -42.57
C GLU A 745 15.47 32.69 -43.59
N ASN A 746 16.76 32.41 -43.28
CA ASN A 746 17.84 32.60 -44.26
C ASN A 746 17.93 31.48 -45.32
N SER A 747 17.47 30.25 -45.02
CA SER A 747 17.41 29.19 -46.05
C SER A 747 16.28 29.39 -47.06
N ASP A 748 15.25 30.15 -46.69
CA ASP A 748 14.12 30.47 -47.58
C ASP A 748 14.38 31.73 -48.42
N GLN A 749 15.36 32.57 -48.06
CA GLN A 749 15.79 33.73 -48.89
C GLN A 749 16.87 33.38 -49.93
N ASP A 750 17.66 32.32 -49.74
CA ASP A 750 18.69 31.89 -50.70
C ASP A 750 18.14 30.96 -51.82
N ASN A 751 16.83 30.69 -51.84
CA ASN A 751 16.15 29.93 -52.90
C ASN A 751 15.29 30.80 -53.85
N GLU A 752 15.33 32.13 -53.73
CA GLU A 752 14.72 33.08 -54.66
C GLU A 752 15.75 34.06 -55.26
N ILE A 753 16.81 33.55 -55.91
CA ILE A 753 17.54 34.26 -56.99
C ILE A 753 17.95 33.28 -58.08
#